data_AF-A0A7S4PMT6-F1
#
_entry.id   AF-A0A7S4PMT6-F1
#
_cell.length_a   1.000
_cell.length_b   1.000
_cell.length_c   1.000
_cell.angle_alpha   90.00
_cell.angle_beta   90.00
_cell.angle_gamma   90.00
#
_symmetry.space_group_name_H-M   'P 1'
#
loop_
_entity.id
_entity.type
_entity.pdbx_description
1 polymer ?
#
loop_
_entity_poly.entity_id
_entity_poly.type
_entity_poly.pdbx_seq_one_letter_code
_entity_poly.pdbx_strand_id
1 'polypeptide(L)'
;MTRPVVTRFAPSPTGYLHIGGGRTALFNYLFAKHFGGRFLLRIEDTDAERHDEGAVNAIIQGMDWLGCKHDGDIIRQSTRKARHKEVAESMIQNGRAYKCYCSKEELDALRAEAEAKKEPFRYPGTYRPENLPPDFKPPEGVEPVVRIRTDEDGTTGWDDLVQGRIDFPNKDVDDFIILRADGSPTYLLAVVVDDHDMEISHVIRGSDHISNTPRQLQIYKACGWEPPQFGHIPLIHGPDGQKLSKRHGATGVEQYEALGYLPEAMRNYLARLSWSHGNDEIFTTEQAIEWFTLDGCSKSPSCFDFDKLNDLNAHYIKECDKKRLLDIACKLYPELVPFAEKLDMAVDMLKPRAKTIKEYREAASFIWSPRPLEMEEKAAKNVNSDAAKQLLKDVIDAIKEYKAEWNAAELETMLVAFTQAKNLKLGQVAQPLRSCLTGSTASPGIYEVMWVIGKEECIGRIEDALAGKNSVKAAPVSAPAAPKEEKKEKKGGAAPAPAADQPEFTKLEIKVGLLTKTWPHPDSDKLFCEEIDVGEKEPRSVASGLRAFYSEAEFCAGRKVLVVTNLKPAKMAGFESAGMVLAASNDDHSKVELLEVPEGAQVGERVFIEGLTGEPFQPNQVNKKNVLKNVLPDLKMNADKKLCWQDKIVLTSAGPITVPTMANCPVG
;
A
#
# COMPACT_ATOMS: atom_id res chain seq x y z
N MET A 1 12.59 36.96 24.65
CA MET A 1 13.32 35.76 24.15
C MET A 1 12.30 34.90 23.44
N THR A 2 12.66 34.26 22.33
CA THR A 2 11.78 33.28 21.68
C THR A 2 11.61 32.06 22.60
N ARG A 3 10.39 31.51 22.69
CA ARG A 3 10.11 30.31 23.48
C ARG A 3 10.90 29.13 22.90
N PRO A 4 11.58 28.29 23.71
CA PRO A 4 12.32 27.14 23.21
C PRO A 4 11.44 26.20 22.40
N VAL A 5 11.97 25.63 21.32
CA VAL A 5 11.23 24.67 20.51
C VAL A 5 11.14 23.34 21.26
N VAL A 6 9.91 22.98 21.58
CA VAL A 6 9.49 21.65 22.05
C VAL A 6 8.38 21.14 21.13
N THR A 7 8.61 19.99 20.50
CA THR A 7 7.67 19.23 19.66
C THR A 7 7.36 17.88 20.32
N ARG A 8 6.33 17.17 19.84
CA ARG A 8 6.05 15.80 20.31
C ARG A 8 5.34 14.93 19.29
N PHE A 9 5.77 13.66 19.22
CA PHE A 9 4.97 12.60 18.63
C PHE A 9 4.07 12.00 19.71
N ALA A 10 2.77 11.91 19.42
CA ALA A 10 1.75 11.51 20.38
C ALA A 10 0.83 10.39 19.82
N PRO A 11 1.34 9.15 19.65
CA PRO A 11 0.55 8.05 19.10
C PRO A 11 -0.33 7.35 20.15
N SER A 12 -1.53 6.92 19.74
CA SER A 12 -2.34 5.97 20.50
C SER A 12 -1.90 4.53 20.22
N PRO A 13 -1.67 3.67 21.23
CA PRO A 13 -1.07 2.34 21.06
C PRO A 13 -2.10 1.28 20.59
N THR A 14 -2.57 1.47 19.36
CA THR A 14 -3.63 0.65 18.71
C THR A 14 -3.12 -0.25 17.59
N GLY A 15 -1.80 -0.39 17.49
CA GLY A 15 -1.08 -1.23 16.53
C GLY A 15 0.28 -0.63 16.15
N TYR A 16 0.89 -1.22 15.12
CA TYR A 16 2.19 -0.81 14.56
C TYR A 16 2.26 0.67 14.16
N LEU A 17 3.48 1.23 14.18
CA LEU A 17 3.76 2.59 13.71
C LEU A 17 3.54 2.67 12.20
N HIS A 18 2.34 3.08 11.79
CA HIS A 18 2.02 3.25 10.39
C HIS A 18 2.88 4.35 9.75
N ILE A 19 3.12 4.25 8.44
CA ILE A 19 4.10 5.11 7.76
C ILE A 19 3.79 6.63 7.82
N GLY A 20 2.50 7.01 7.89
CA GLY A 20 2.08 8.40 8.13
C GLY A 20 2.39 8.90 9.54
N GLY A 21 2.32 8.02 10.54
CA GLY A 21 2.80 8.26 11.90
C GLY A 21 4.32 8.39 11.92
N GLY A 22 5.04 7.50 11.22
CA GLY A 22 6.49 7.58 11.04
C GLY A 22 6.94 8.92 10.43
N ARG A 23 6.27 9.41 9.38
CA ARG A 23 6.52 10.76 8.82
C ARG A 23 6.19 11.87 9.83
N THR A 24 5.09 11.75 10.59
CA THR A 24 4.74 12.73 11.62
C THR A 24 5.80 12.81 12.72
N ALA A 25 6.31 11.67 13.18
CA ALA A 25 7.43 11.59 14.11
C ALA A 25 8.70 12.23 13.52
N LEU A 26 9.03 11.90 12.27
CA LEU A 26 10.17 12.47 11.54
C LEU A 26 10.07 14.00 11.43
N PHE A 27 8.92 14.57 11.08
CA PHE A 27 8.75 16.02 10.94
C PHE A 27 8.88 16.73 12.30
N ASN A 28 8.33 16.16 13.37
CA ASN A 28 8.50 16.69 14.73
C ASN A 28 9.97 16.61 15.18
N TYR A 29 10.69 15.52 14.84
CA TYR A 29 12.11 15.33 15.12
C TYR A 29 12.98 16.32 14.35
N LEU A 30 12.83 16.41 13.02
CA LEU A 30 13.60 17.30 12.16
C LEU A 30 13.41 18.76 12.58
N PHE A 31 12.16 19.20 12.80
CA PHE A 31 11.87 20.56 13.27
C PHE A 31 12.51 20.87 14.61
N ALA A 32 12.43 19.96 15.58
CA ALA A 32 13.09 20.14 16.86
C ALA A 32 14.61 20.24 16.70
N LYS A 33 15.25 19.33 15.95
CA LYS A 33 16.71 19.33 15.81
C LYS A 33 17.22 20.52 14.99
N HIS A 34 16.49 20.98 13.96
CA HIS A 34 16.79 22.19 13.20
C HIS A 34 16.90 23.43 14.11
N PHE A 35 15.90 23.62 14.99
CA PHE A 35 15.86 24.75 15.92
C PHE A 35 16.59 24.51 17.26
N GLY A 36 17.41 23.46 17.38
CA GLY A 36 18.15 23.12 18.62
C GLY A 36 17.26 22.79 19.83
N GLY A 37 16.01 22.38 19.57
CA GLY A 37 14.96 22.10 20.53
C GLY A 37 14.85 20.63 20.95
N ARG A 38 13.73 20.32 21.62
CA ARG A 38 13.40 18.99 22.16
C ARG A 38 12.27 18.31 21.36
N PHE A 39 12.44 17.01 21.10
CA PHE A 39 11.42 16.14 20.51
C PHE A 39 10.97 15.11 21.54
N LEU A 40 9.71 15.16 21.97
CA LEU A 40 9.18 14.27 23.02
C LEU A 40 8.33 13.13 22.43
N LEU A 41 8.24 12.03 23.17
CA LEU A 41 7.31 10.92 22.89
C LEU A 41 6.27 10.80 24.02
N ARG A 42 4.98 10.89 23.67
CA ARG A 42 3.86 10.65 24.59
C ARG A 42 2.97 9.53 24.05
N ILE A 43 2.77 8.47 24.81
CA ILE A 43 1.80 7.42 24.46
C ILE A 43 0.42 7.85 24.95
N GLU A 44 -0.55 7.93 24.04
CA GLU A 44 -1.93 8.32 24.34
C GLU A 44 -2.79 7.07 24.64
N ASP A 45 -2.49 6.43 25.78
CA ASP A 45 -3.04 5.17 26.29
C ASP A 45 -4.23 5.37 27.27
N THR A 46 -5.05 6.39 27.08
CA THR A 46 -6.21 6.67 27.96
C THR A 46 -7.36 5.68 27.83
N ASP A 47 -7.55 5.15 26.62
CA ASP A 47 -8.54 4.14 26.27
C ASP A 47 -8.02 2.73 26.64
N ALA A 48 -8.50 2.23 27.78
CA ALA A 48 -8.03 0.97 28.35
C ALA A 48 -8.46 -0.27 27.54
N GLU A 49 -9.55 -0.18 26.76
CA GLU A 49 -10.01 -1.29 25.91
C GLU A 49 -9.17 -1.45 24.65
N ARG A 50 -8.49 -0.37 24.23
CA ARG A 50 -7.66 -0.32 23.01
C ARG A 50 -6.16 -0.30 23.26
N HIS A 51 -5.73 -0.37 24.53
CA HIS A 51 -4.33 -0.34 24.89
C HIS A 51 -3.66 -1.71 24.66
N ASP A 52 -2.64 -1.72 23.81
CA ASP A 52 -1.74 -2.86 23.62
C ASP A 52 -0.28 -2.47 23.90
N GLU A 53 0.36 -3.11 24.89
CA GLU A 53 1.80 -2.93 25.18
C GLU A 53 2.68 -3.45 24.04
N GLY A 54 2.21 -4.42 23.25
CA GLY A 54 2.86 -4.86 22.01
C GLY A 54 2.95 -3.73 20.99
N ALA A 55 1.85 -2.99 20.79
CA ALA A 55 1.81 -1.79 19.97
C ALA A 55 2.74 -0.68 20.49
N VAL A 56 2.83 -0.45 21.81
CA VAL A 56 3.80 0.51 22.39
C VAL A 56 5.23 0.15 22.00
N ASN A 57 5.62 -1.11 22.19
CA ASN A 57 6.95 -1.59 21.84
C ASN A 57 7.23 -1.50 20.33
N ALA A 58 6.25 -1.84 19.48
CA ALA A 58 6.36 -1.71 18.03
C ALA A 58 6.52 -0.24 17.58
N ILE A 59 5.87 0.70 18.26
CA ILE A 59 6.04 2.14 18.01
C ILE A 59 7.47 2.59 18.32
N ILE A 60 8.00 2.20 19.48
CA ILE A 60 9.37 2.55 19.91
C ILE A 60 10.38 1.96 18.92
N GLN A 61 10.27 0.67 18.60
CA GLN A 61 11.15 -0.02 17.64
C GLN A 61 11.12 0.64 16.25
N GLY A 62 9.94 1.03 15.77
CA GLY A 62 9.79 1.75 14.50
C GLY A 62 10.45 3.14 14.52
N MET A 63 10.36 3.87 15.63
CA MET A 63 11.03 5.16 15.81
C MET A 63 12.56 5.01 15.88
N ASP A 64 13.05 4.00 16.61
CA ASP A 64 14.47 3.69 16.75
C ASP A 64 15.09 3.29 15.40
N TRP A 65 14.41 2.43 14.62
CA TRP A 65 14.84 2.10 13.25
C TRP A 65 14.84 3.34 12.36
N LEU A 66 13.79 4.17 12.40
CA LEU A 66 13.77 5.46 11.70
C LEU A 66 14.83 6.45 12.22
N GLY A 67 15.54 6.19 13.31
CA GLY A 67 16.52 7.11 13.91
C GLY A 67 15.90 8.35 14.56
N CYS A 68 14.59 8.35 14.78
CA CYS A 68 13.83 9.47 15.36
C CYS A 68 13.89 9.43 16.88
N LYS A 69 15.09 9.62 17.44
CA LYS A 69 15.34 9.54 18.89
C LYS A 69 14.68 10.69 19.65
N HIS A 70 13.83 10.37 20.63
CA HIS A 70 13.20 11.34 21.52
C HIS A 70 14.11 11.77 22.68
N ASP A 71 13.81 12.92 23.29
CA ASP A 71 14.55 13.56 24.36
C ASP A 71 13.81 13.43 25.72
N GLY A 72 14.42 12.75 26.69
CA GLY A 72 13.80 12.46 27.99
C GLY A 72 12.89 11.22 27.97
N ASP A 73 12.18 11.00 29.06
CA ASP A 73 11.38 9.78 29.28
C ASP A 73 10.10 9.72 28.41
N ILE A 74 9.63 8.50 28.16
CA ILE A 74 8.36 8.26 27.48
C ILE A 74 7.20 8.56 28.44
N ILE A 75 6.35 9.51 28.06
CA ILE A 75 5.24 9.97 28.90
C ILE A 75 4.00 9.14 28.57
N ARG A 76 3.38 8.52 29.58
CA ARG A 76 2.11 7.78 29.42
C ARG A 76 0.94 8.64 29.86
N GLN A 77 -0.06 8.81 29.02
CA GLN A 77 -1.22 9.64 29.33
C GLN A 77 -2.14 8.98 30.38
N SER A 78 -2.17 7.64 30.42
CA SER A 78 -2.89 6.83 31.40
C SER A 78 -2.52 7.13 32.85
N THR A 79 -1.25 7.46 33.14
CA THR A 79 -0.76 7.77 34.49
C THR A 79 -1.14 9.18 34.95
N ARG A 80 -1.62 10.03 34.04
CA ARG A 80 -1.89 11.46 34.25
C ARG A 80 -3.38 11.80 34.43
N LYS A 81 -4.28 10.79 34.45
CA LYS A 81 -5.74 10.94 34.62
C LYS A 81 -6.14 11.84 35.81
N ALA A 82 -5.43 11.76 36.93
CA ALA A 82 -5.68 12.60 38.11
C ALA A 82 -5.45 14.10 37.82
N ARG A 83 -4.37 14.44 37.11
CA ARG A 83 -4.04 15.79 36.66
C ARG A 83 -5.06 16.31 35.64
N HIS A 84 -5.53 15.46 34.72
CA HIS A 84 -6.60 15.84 33.78
C HIS A 84 -7.90 16.18 34.52
N LYS A 85 -8.28 15.38 35.52
CA LYS A 85 -9.45 15.62 36.37
C LYS A 85 -9.33 16.92 37.18
N GLU A 86 -8.18 17.17 37.81
CA GLU A 86 -7.88 18.42 38.53
C GLU A 86 -8.14 19.67 37.66
N VAL A 87 -7.66 19.67 36.41
CA VAL A 87 -7.86 20.79 35.49
C VAL A 87 -9.34 20.93 35.09
N ALA A 88 -10.06 19.83 34.87
CA ALA A 88 -11.50 19.88 34.62
C ALA A 88 -12.29 20.47 35.81
N GLU A 89 -11.93 20.09 37.04
CA GLU A 89 -12.54 20.63 38.26
C GLU A 89 -12.21 22.13 38.45
N SER A 90 -10.99 22.55 38.13
CA SER A 90 -10.61 23.97 38.12
C SER A 90 -11.41 24.78 37.09
N MET A 91 -11.64 24.24 35.88
CA MET A 91 -12.51 24.90 34.90
C MET A 91 -13.96 25.03 35.38
N ILE A 92 -14.49 24.08 36.16
CA ILE A 92 -15.82 24.20 36.79
C ILE A 92 -15.83 25.35 37.80
N GLN A 93 -14.84 25.39 38.70
CA GLN A 93 -14.72 26.44 39.73
C GLN A 93 -14.65 27.85 39.11
N ASN A 94 -14.00 27.97 37.95
CA ASN A 94 -13.86 29.23 37.20
C ASN A 94 -15.03 29.54 36.24
N GLY A 95 -16.12 28.76 36.25
CA GLY A 95 -17.29 28.96 35.38
C GLY A 95 -17.02 28.70 33.88
N ARG A 96 -15.93 28.01 33.57
CA ARG A 96 -15.50 27.65 32.19
C ARG A 96 -15.87 26.22 31.81
N ALA A 97 -16.38 25.43 32.75
CA ALA A 97 -16.98 24.12 32.53
C ALA A 97 -18.16 23.92 33.47
N TYR A 98 -19.01 22.93 33.22
CA TYR A 98 -20.17 22.61 34.05
C TYR A 98 -20.50 21.12 34.02
N LYS A 99 -21.25 20.67 35.03
CA LYS A 99 -21.76 19.29 35.14
C LYS A 99 -23.04 19.16 34.32
N CYS A 100 -23.09 18.15 33.47
CA CYS A 100 -24.21 17.85 32.60
C CYS A 100 -24.77 16.47 32.97
N TYR A 101 -26.08 16.42 33.21
CA TYR A 101 -26.80 15.21 33.62
C TYR A 101 -27.70 14.67 32.50
N CYS A 102 -27.46 15.08 31.25
CA CYS A 102 -28.25 14.57 30.12
C CYS A 102 -28.06 13.07 29.96
N SER A 103 -29.17 12.34 29.86
CA SER A 103 -29.16 10.90 29.56
C SER A 103 -28.70 10.65 28.12
N LYS A 104 -28.37 9.40 27.81
CA LYS A 104 -28.05 9.02 26.42
C LYS A 104 -29.27 9.16 25.52
N GLU A 105 -30.43 8.75 26.02
CA GLU A 105 -31.73 8.77 25.34
C GLU A 105 -32.16 10.20 25.02
N GLU A 106 -31.96 11.15 25.94
CA GLU A 106 -32.19 12.58 25.68
C GLU A 106 -31.29 13.12 24.55
N LEU A 107 -30.01 12.76 24.57
CA LEU A 107 -29.07 13.17 23.52
C LEU A 107 -29.36 12.51 22.17
N ASP A 108 -29.81 11.26 22.16
CA ASP A 108 -30.19 10.53 20.95
C ASP A 108 -31.51 11.07 20.35
N ALA A 109 -32.48 11.48 21.19
CA ALA A 109 -33.68 12.18 20.74
C ALA A 109 -33.35 13.54 20.09
N LEU A 110 -32.48 14.35 20.72
CA LEU A 110 -32.03 15.63 20.14
C LEU A 110 -31.23 15.46 18.83
N ARG A 111 -30.46 14.36 18.69
CA ARG A 111 -29.79 14.01 17.42
C ARG A 111 -30.80 13.69 16.32
N ALA A 112 -31.79 12.86 16.62
CA ALA A 112 -32.86 12.51 15.67
C ALA A 112 -33.67 13.75 15.24
N GLU A 113 -33.91 14.70 16.14
CA GLU A 113 -34.57 15.97 15.81
C GLU A 113 -33.70 16.84 14.86
N ALA A 114 -32.40 16.96 15.13
CA ALA A 114 -31.48 17.69 14.25
C ALA A 114 -31.37 17.04 12.86
N GLU A 115 -31.27 15.71 12.81
CA GLU A 115 -31.25 14.93 11.56
C GLU A 115 -32.54 15.10 10.75
N ALA A 116 -33.70 15.06 11.41
CA ALA A 116 -35.00 15.33 10.76
C ALA A 116 -35.09 16.74 10.16
N LYS A 117 -34.44 17.73 10.77
CA LYS A 117 -34.29 19.10 10.24
C LYS A 117 -33.17 19.25 9.20
N LYS A 118 -32.34 18.22 9.00
CA LYS A 118 -31.09 18.24 8.20
C LYS A 118 -30.07 19.26 8.72
N GLU A 119 -30.07 19.50 10.02
CA GLU A 119 -29.14 20.39 10.72
C GLU A 119 -28.04 19.57 11.42
N PRO A 120 -26.79 20.07 11.51
CA PRO A 120 -25.77 19.40 12.30
C PRO A 120 -26.14 19.43 13.77
N PHE A 121 -26.13 18.26 14.43
CA PHE A 121 -26.42 18.18 15.86
C PHE A 121 -25.42 19.02 16.68
N ARG A 122 -25.97 19.92 17.51
CA ARG A 122 -25.25 20.72 18.50
C ARG A 122 -25.86 20.47 19.88
N TYR A 123 -25.04 20.25 20.90
CA TYR A 123 -25.56 20.19 22.27
C TYR A 123 -26.12 21.56 22.69
N PRO A 124 -27.40 21.68 23.09
CA PRO A 124 -28.07 22.98 23.29
C PRO A 124 -27.72 23.66 24.63
N GLY A 125 -26.69 23.20 25.35
CA GLY A 125 -26.28 23.80 26.62
C GLY A 125 -27.30 23.63 27.75
N THR A 126 -28.13 22.58 27.75
CA THR A 126 -29.24 22.38 28.70
C THR A 126 -28.86 22.58 30.17
N TYR A 127 -27.65 22.15 30.55
CA TYR A 127 -27.14 22.24 31.92
C TYR A 127 -26.14 23.40 32.14
N ARG A 128 -26.06 24.37 31.22
CA ARG A 128 -25.36 25.64 31.48
C ARG A 128 -26.01 26.35 32.68
N PRO A 129 -25.24 26.92 33.63
CA PRO A 129 -25.80 27.60 34.81
C PRO A 129 -26.88 28.63 34.50
N GLU A 130 -26.73 29.37 33.40
CA GLU A 130 -27.69 30.37 32.92
C GLU A 130 -29.02 29.80 32.37
N ASN A 131 -29.06 28.51 32.02
CA ASN A 131 -30.23 27.80 31.50
C ASN A 131 -30.99 27.00 32.57
N LEU A 132 -30.45 26.91 33.80
CA LEU A 132 -31.03 26.14 34.89
C LEU A 132 -31.96 27.00 35.77
N PRO A 133 -33.03 26.42 36.34
CA PRO A 133 -33.87 27.14 37.30
C PRO A 133 -33.09 27.45 38.59
N PRO A 134 -33.39 28.55 39.31
CA PRO A 134 -32.62 28.98 40.48
C PRO A 134 -32.56 27.98 41.64
N ASP A 135 -33.51 27.06 41.71
CA ASP A 135 -33.65 26.00 42.71
C ASP A 135 -33.25 24.60 42.17
N PHE A 136 -32.58 24.55 41.01
CA PHE A 136 -32.11 23.31 40.40
C PHE A 136 -31.33 22.42 41.38
N LYS A 137 -31.68 21.14 41.41
CA LYS A 137 -30.95 20.09 42.12
C LYS A 137 -30.51 19.02 41.13
N PRO A 138 -29.25 18.53 41.22
CA PRO A 138 -28.81 17.36 40.46
C PRO A 138 -29.80 16.18 40.59
N PRO A 139 -30.14 15.50 39.48
CA PRO A 139 -30.94 14.27 39.54
C PRO A 139 -30.28 13.21 40.43
N GLU A 140 -31.05 12.58 41.31
CA GLU A 140 -30.55 11.58 42.23
C GLU A 140 -30.10 10.31 41.47
N GLY A 141 -28.91 9.79 41.81
CA GLY A 141 -28.34 8.60 41.18
C GLY A 141 -27.76 8.79 39.78
N VAL A 142 -27.73 10.02 39.23
CA VAL A 142 -27.15 10.30 37.91
C VAL A 142 -25.74 10.89 38.05
N GLU A 143 -24.73 10.12 37.65
CA GLU A 143 -23.34 10.60 37.59
C GLU A 143 -23.15 11.53 36.37
N PRO A 144 -22.71 12.79 36.57
CA PRO A 144 -22.61 13.76 35.50
C PRO A 144 -21.35 13.60 34.66
N VAL A 145 -21.45 13.94 33.37
CA VAL A 145 -20.28 14.29 32.55
C VAL A 145 -19.91 15.75 32.79
N VAL A 146 -18.64 16.12 32.59
CA VAL A 146 -18.21 17.53 32.57
C VAL A 146 -18.10 18.00 31.14
N ARG A 147 -18.81 19.09 30.81
CA ARG A 147 -18.71 19.80 29.53
C ARG A 147 -17.95 21.10 29.69
N ILE A 148 -17.15 21.46 28.69
CA ILE A 148 -16.60 22.81 28.59
C ILE A 148 -17.71 23.80 28.22
N ARG A 149 -17.64 25.03 28.72
CA ARG A 149 -18.51 26.14 28.31
C ARG A 149 -17.80 26.94 27.23
N THR A 150 -18.09 26.65 25.96
CA THR A 150 -17.51 27.37 24.82
C THR A 150 -18.19 28.73 24.62
N ASP A 151 -17.47 29.67 24.01
CA ASP A 151 -18.12 30.87 23.49
C ASP A 151 -19.06 30.48 22.33
N GLU A 152 -20.17 31.21 22.17
CA GLU A 152 -21.14 30.95 21.09
C GLU A 152 -20.99 31.93 19.92
N ASP A 153 -20.58 33.16 20.21
CA ASP A 153 -20.39 34.23 19.24
C ASP A 153 -18.93 34.38 18.79
N GLY A 154 -18.74 34.92 17.59
CA GLY A 154 -17.43 35.18 17.01
C GLY A 154 -16.76 33.96 16.38
N THR A 155 -15.43 33.95 16.41
CA THR A 155 -14.59 33.01 15.65
C THR A 155 -13.41 32.53 16.49
N THR A 156 -13.12 31.23 16.44
CA THR A 156 -11.87 30.63 16.89
C THR A 156 -11.01 30.35 15.67
N GLY A 157 -9.92 31.10 15.50
CA GLY A 157 -9.02 30.93 14.37
C GLY A 157 -7.56 31.09 14.75
N TRP A 158 -6.69 30.48 13.98
CA TRP A 158 -5.24 30.45 14.18
C TRP A 158 -4.50 30.54 12.85
N ASP A 159 -3.23 30.92 12.92
CA ASP A 159 -2.34 30.95 11.77
C ASP A 159 -1.55 29.63 11.75
N ASP A 160 -1.98 28.70 10.92
CA ASP A 160 -1.36 27.39 10.80
C ASP A 160 -0.03 27.47 10.04
N LEU A 161 1.01 26.83 10.60
CA LEU A 161 2.36 26.85 10.05
C LEU A 161 2.50 26.13 8.69
N VAL A 162 1.50 25.36 8.26
CA VAL A 162 1.46 24.72 6.94
C VAL A 162 0.26 25.20 6.13
N GLN A 163 -0.93 25.19 6.74
CA GLN A 163 -2.17 25.49 6.01
C GLN A 163 -2.44 27.01 5.86
N GLY A 164 -1.78 27.86 6.65
CA GLY A 164 -2.07 29.30 6.74
C GLY A 164 -3.24 29.62 7.67
N ARG A 165 -3.86 30.78 7.51
CA ARG A 165 -5.00 31.21 8.33
C ARG A 165 -6.16 30.21 8.23
N ILE A 166 -6.64 29.73 9.37
CA ILE A 166 -7.86 28.93 9.49
C ILE A 166 -8.77 29.59 10.53
N ASP A 167 -10.05 29.75 10.19
CA ASP A 167 -11.08 30.37 11.03
C ASP A 167 -12.31 29.47 11.13
N PHE A 168 -12.73 29.15 12.36
CA PHE A 168 -13.96 28.41 12.66
C PHE A 168 -14.95 29.30 13.42
N PRO A 169 -16.22 29.44 12.97
CA PRO A 169 -17.25 30.13 13.73
C PRO A 169 -17.49 29.43 15.07
N ASN A 170 -17.57 30.20 16.16
CA ASN A 170 -17.75 29.66 17.51
C ASN A 170 -19.10 28.94 17.67
N LYS A 171 -20.13 29.36 16.92
CA LYS A 171 -21.42 28.66 16.80
C LYS A 171 -21.32 27.21 16.30
N ASP A 172 -20.24 26.83 15.62
CA ASP A 172 -20.02 25.49 15.09
C ASP A 172 -19.16 24.63 16.05
N VAL A 173 -18.74 25.22 17.18
CA VAL A 173 -18.13 24.53 18.32
C VAL A 173 -19.20 24.37 19.40
N ASP A 174 -19.49 23.13 19.79
CA ASP A 174 -20.45 22.80 20.84
C ASP A 174 -19.76 22.63 22.21
N ASP A 175 -20.54 22.68 23.28
CA ASP A 175 -20.08 22.36 24.64
C ASP A 175 -19.80 20.86 24.77
N PHE A 176 -18.63 20.45 24.29
CA PHE A 176 -18.22 19.06 24.25
C PHE A 176 -17.78 18.52 25.61
N ILE A 177 -17.82 17.19 25.75
CA ILE A 177 -17.45 16.52 26.99
C ILE A 177 -15.91 16.51 27.14
N ILE A 178 -15.43 16.99 28.29
CA ILE A 178 -14.02 16.98 28.68
C ILE A 178 -13.70 15.88 29.71
N LEU A 179 -14.66 15.53 30.57
CA LEU A 179 -14.56 14.44 31.54
C LEU A 179 -15.83 13.58 31.45
N ARG A 180 -15.67 12.26 31.32
CA ARG A 180 -16.78 11.30 31.34
C ARG A 180 -17.29 11.07 32.77
N ALA A 181 -18.45 10.43 32.90
CA ALA A 181 -19.11 10.16 34.19
C ALA A 181 -18.29 9.22 35.10
N ASP A 182 -17.47 8.34 34.53
CA ASP A 182 -16.49 7.50 35.25
C ASP A 182 -15.25 8.29 35.73
N GLY A 183 -15.21 9.61 35.51
CA GLY A 183 -14.07 10.48 35.80
C GLY A 183 -12.91 10.35 34.81
N SER A 184 -13.05 9.60 33.72
CA SER A 184 -11.99 9.49 32.70
C SER A 184 -11.96 10.73 31.78
N PRO A 185 -10.77 11.25 31.43
CA PRO A 185 -10.64 12.38 30.53
C PRO A 185 -10.94 11.97 29.08
N THR A 186 -11.54 12.89 28.32
CA THR A 186 -11.61 12.74 26.85
C THR A 186 -10.29 13.13 26.21
N TYR A 187 -10.05 12.68 24.98
CA TYR A 187 -8.86 13.00 24.19
C TYR A 187 -8.56 14.51 24.19
N LEU A 188 -9.59 15.34 23.96
CA LEU A 188 -9.44 16.80 23.86
C LEU A 188 -8.92 17.43 25.14
N LEU A 189 -9.36 16.96 26.31
CA LEU A 189 -8.84 17.42 27.60
C LEU A 189 -7.40 16.94 27.82
N ALA A 190 -7.17 15.63 27.70
CA ALA A 190 -5.88 15.01 28.04
C ALA A 190 -4.74 15.56 27.17
N VAL A 191 -4.96 15.69 25.86
CA VAL A 191 -3.96 16.22 24.91
C VAL A 191 -3.58 17.68 25.20
N VAL A 192 -4.53 18.52 25.63
CA VAL A 192 -4.27 19.94 25.93
C VAL A 192 -3.55 20.11 27.26
N VAL A 193 -3.98 19.40 28.30
CA VAL A 193 -3.32 19.44 29.62
C VAL A 193 -1.89 18.90 29.51
N ASP A 194 -1.68 17.83 28.74
CA ASP A 194 -0.34 17.29 28.55
C ASP A 194 0.52 18.15 27.63
N ASP A 195 -0.03 18.72 26.56
CA ASP A 195 0.74 19.66 25.72
C ASP A 195 1.14 20.91 26.52
N HIS A 196 0.31 21.39 27.45
CA HIS A 196 0.66 22.48 28.38
C HIS A 196 1.72 22.07 29.41
N ASP A 197 1.49 21.01 30.18
CA ASP A 197 2.40 20.54 31.24
C ASP A 197 3.75 20.04 30.69
N MET A 198 3.82 19.64 29.41
CA MET A 198 5.06 19.29 28.68
C MET A 198 5.73 20.49 27.99
N GLU A 199 5.21 21.71 28.20
CA GLU A 199 5.67 22.98 27.61
C GLU A 199 5.70 22.99 26.06
N ILE A 200 4.89 22.15 25.40
CA ILE A 200 4.85 22.02 23.94
C ILE A 200 4.66 23.40 23.30
N SER A 201 5.57 23.72 22.40
CA SER A 201 5.59 24.98 21.66
C SER A 201 4.96 24.84 20.26
N HIS A 202 5.05 23.63 19.69
CA HIS A 202 4.71 23.34 18.30
C HIS A 202 4.01 21.97 18.23
N VAL A 203 2.77 21.96 17.74
CA VAL A 203 1.97 20.75 17.48
C VAL A 203 1.96 20.49 15.98
N ILE A 204 2.81 19.57 15.54
CA ILE A 204 2.90 19.15 14.13
C ILE A 204 2.19 17.79 13.99
N ARG A 205 1.09 17.74 13.23
CA ARG A 205 0.23 16.55 13.09
C ARG A 205 -0.51 16.50 11.75
N GLY A 206 -1.12 15.35 11.42
CA GLY A 206 -1.92 15.18 10.20
C GLY A 206 -3.10 16.16 10.09
N SER A 207 -3.42 16.57 8.86
CA SER A 207 -4.51 17.50 8.56
C SER A 207 -5.93 16.95 8.85
N ASP A 208 -6.06 15.65 9.06
CA ASP A 208 -7.27 15.00 9.60
C ASP A 208 -7.62 15.43 11.03
N HIS A 209 -6.69 16.08 11.75
CA HIS A 209 -6.93 16.65 13.07
C HIS A 209 -7.22 18.16 13.10
N ILE A 210 -7.36 18.83 11.95
CA ILE A 210 -7.65 20.29 11.88
C ILE A 210 -8.91 20.65 12.68
N SER A 211 -9.97 19.84 12.60
CA SER A 211 -11.24 20.03 13.31
C SER A 211 -11.15 19.90 14.83
N ASN A 212 -10.07 19.29 15.35
CA ASN A 212 -9.82 19.23 16.79
C ASN A 212 -9.17 20.53 17.32
N THR A 213 -8.46 21.29 16.47
CA THR A 213 -7.75 22.51 16.87
C THR A 213 -8.66 23.59 17.48
N PRO A 214 -9.81 23.99 16.89
CA PRO A 214 -10.67 25.00 17.52
C PRO A 214 -11.20 24.53 18.88
N ARG A 215 -11.48 23.24 19.04
CA ARG A 215 -11.90 22.63 20.31
C ARG A 215 -10.77 22.66 21.36
N GLN A 216 -9.53 22.39 20.95
CA GLN A 216 -8.35 22.47 21.81
C GLN A 216 -8.07 23.93 22.24
N LEU A 217 -8.19 24.90 21.32
CA LEU A 217 -8.03 26.32 21.61
C LEU A 217 -9.07 26.83 22.63
N GLN A 218 -10.31 26.32 22.61
CA GLN A 218 -11.30 26.61 23.64
C GLN A 218 -10.87 26.10 25.03
N ILE A 219 -10.20 24.95 25.14
CA ILE A 219 -9.66 24.46 26.42
C ILE A 219 -8.48 25.32 26.89
N TYR A 220 -7.54 25.67 26.01
CA TYR A 220 -6.46 26.61 26.34
C TYR A 220 -7.03 27.94 26.88
N LYS A 221 -8.04 28.50 26.19
CA LYS A 221 -8.75 29.72 26.62
C LYS A 221 -9.47 29.55 27.96
N ALA A 222 -10.13 28.42 28.19
CA ALA A 222 -10.82 28.11 29.44
C ALA A 222 -9.86 27.96 30.63
N CYS A 223 -8.64 27.48 30.39
CA CYS A 223 -7.59 27.37 31.41
C CYS A 223 -6.77 28.67 31.59
N GLY A 224 -6.94 29.66 30.70
CA GLY A 224 -6.12 30.88 30.68
C GLY A 224 -4.68 30.66 30.20
N TRP A 225 -4.46 29.65 29.38
CA TRP A 225 -3.14 29.22 28.91
C TRP A 225 -2.83 29.70 27.49
N GLU A 226 -1.56 30.00 27.21
CA GLU A 226 -1.09 30.28 25.86
C GLU A 226 -0.98 28.96 25.05
N PRO A 227 -1.64 28.85 23.88
CA PRO A 227 -1.58 27.66 23.05
C PRO A 227 -0.24 27.53 22.31
N PRO A 228 0.18 26.31 21.93
CA PRO A 228 1.27 26.11 20.98
C PRO A 228 0.90 26.62 19.59
N GLN A 229 1.91 26.81 18.75
CA GLN A 229 1.70 26.96 17.30
C GLN A 229 1.32 25.61 16.69
N PHE A 230 0.41 25.60 15.72
CA PHE A 230 -0.07 24.38 15.06
C PHE A 230 0.43 24.31 13.62
N GLY A 231 0.83 23.12 13.17
CA GLY A 231 1.18 22.84 11.77
C GLY A 231 0.51 21.56 11.30
N HIS A 232 -0.45 21.67 10.39
CA HIS A 232 -1.24 20.53 9.92
C HIS A 232 -0.72 19.99 8.58
N ILE A 233 0.07 18.92 8.62
CA ILE A 233 0.71 18.33 7.44
C ILE A 233 -0.31 17.54 6.58
N PRO A 234 -0.32 17.68 5.25
CA PRO A 234 -1.27 16.98 4.38
C PRO A 234 -1.13 15.47 4.48
N LEU A 235 -2.22 14.72 4.30
CA LEU A 235 -2.18 13.26 4.37
C LEU A 235 -1.33 12.65 3.24
N ILE A 236 -0.70 11.50 3.54
CA ILE A 236 -0.12 10.64 2.50
C ILE A 236 -1.26 9.89 1.83
N HIS A 237 -1.29 9.90 0.50
CA HIS A 237 -2.28 9.18 -0.31
C HIS A 237 -1.66 7.93 -0.96
N GLY A 238 -2.47 6.93 -1.29
CA GLY A 238 -2.06 5.81 -2.13
C GLY A 238 -2.06 6.17 -3.63
N PRO A 239 -1.61 5.24 -4.50
CA PRO A 239 -1.70 5.38 -5.95
C PRO A 239 -3.12 5.56 -6.51
N ASP A 240 -4.13 5.23 -5.71
CA ASP A 240 -5.56 5.42 -5.97
C ASP A 240 -6.05 6.85 -5.63
N GLY A 241 -5.18 7.72 -5.11
CA GLY A 241 -5.52 9.07 -4.69
C GLY A 241 -6.29 9.15 -3.37
N GLN A 242 -6.48 8.02 -2.66
CA GLN A 242 -7.14 7.96 -1.35
C GLN A 242 -6.15 7.99 -0.20
N LYS A 243 -6.58 8.31 1.03
CA LYS A 243 -5.71 8.27 2.22
C LYS A 243 -5.00 6.91 2.32
N LEU A 244 -3.67 6.93 2.46
CA LEU A 244 -2.87 5.71 2.53
C LEU A 244 -3.29 4.87 3.75
N SER A 245 -3.87 3.70 3.48
CA SER A 245 -4.53 2.86 4.48
C SER A 245 -3.79 1.53 4.67
N LYS A 246 -4.22 0.74 5.68
CA LYS A 246 -3.69 -0.62 5.91
C LYS A 246 -3.92 -1.59 4.73
N ARG A 247 -4.68 -1.21 3.69
CA ARG A 247 -4.97 -2.03 2.51
C ARG A 247 -4.02 -1.78 1.32
N HIS A 248 -3.10 -0.81 1.42
CA HIS A 248 -2.35 -0.30 0.25
C HIS A 248 -0.90 -0.84 0.13
N GLY A 249 -0.45 -1.71 1.04
CA GLY A 249 0.90 -2.27 1.02
C GLY A 249 1.44 -2.53 2.43
N ALA A 250 2.76 -2.57 2.58
CA ALA A 250 3.42 -2.61 3.90
C ALA A 250 2.95 -1.44 4.77
N THR A 251 2.39 -1.73 5.94
CA THR A 251 1.56 -0.78 6.68
C THR A 251 2.34 -0.07 7.78
N GLY A 252 3.11 -0.83 8.56
CA GLY A 252 3.99 -0.36 9.62
C GLY A 252 5.43 -0.23 9.16
N VAL A 253 6.17 0.64 9.83
CA VAL A 253 7.59 0.94 9.58
C VAL A 253 8.47 -0.32 9.65
N GLU A 254 8.19 -1.23 10.58
CA GLU A 254 8.89 -2.50 10.77
C GLU A 254 8.81 -3.43 9.55
N GLN A 255 7.73 -3.36 8.77
CA GLN A 255 7.59 -4.13 7.52
C GLN A 255 8.54 -3.63 6.44
N TYR A 256 8.93 -2.35 6.45
CA TYR A 256 9.95 -1.83 5.53
C TYR A 256 11.37 -2.24 5.95
N GLU A 257 11.66 -2.35 7.26
CA GLU A 257 12.92 -3.00 7.70
C GLU A 257 12.99 -4.45 7.21
N ALA A 258 11.92 -5.24 7.41
CA ALA A 258 11.86 -6.64 7.00
C ALA A 258 11.92 -6.85 5.47
N LEU A 259 11.46 -5.87 4.67
CA LEU A 259 11.63 -5.85 3.21
C LEU A 259 13.04 -5.46 2.77
N GLY A 260 13.91 -4.99 3.67
CA GLY A 260 15.27 -4.60 3.37
C GLY A 260 15.41 -3.17 2.83
N TYR A 261 14.58 -2.24 3.29
CA TYR A 261 14.85 -0.81 3.09
C TYR A 261 15.86 -0.32 4.14
N LEU A 262 16.69 0.65 3.77
CA LEU A 262 17.61 1.33 4.68
C LEU A 262 16.89 2.50 5.38
N PRO A 263 17.17 2.76 6.66
CA PRO A 263 16.43 3.76 7.43
C PRO A 263 16.69 5.20 6.96
N GLU A 264 17.89 5.51 6.46
CA GLU A 264 18.20 6.78 5.81
C GLU A 264 17.42 7.01 4.50
N ALA A 265 17.26 5.95 3.68
CA ALA A 265 16.43 6.02 2.47
C ALA A 265 14.97 6.28 2.83
N MET A 266 14.47 5.60 3.87
CA MET A 266 13.11 5.84 4.35
C MET A 266 12.95 7.25 4.92
N ARG A 267 13.91 7.78 5.72
CA ARG A 267 13.86 9.16 6.20
C ARG A 267 13.82 10.17 5.05
N ASN A 268 14.72 10.07 4.08
CA ASN A 268 14.74 10.95 2.91
C ASN A 268 13.42 10.85 2.14
N TYR A 269 12.91 9.64 1.90
CA TYR A 269 11.66 9.44 1.17
C TYR A 269 10.46 10.07 1.90
N LEU A 270 10.31 9.82 3.21
CA LEU A 270 9.23 10.38 4.01
C LEU A 270 9.33 11.90 4.16
N ALA A 271 10.55 12.46 4.17
CA ALA A 271 10.76 13.91 4.11
C ALA A 271 10.25 14.49 2.77
N ARG A 272 10.50 13.85 1.62
CA ARG A 272 9.96 14.29 0.32
C ARG A 272 8.43 14.18 0.21
N LEU A 273 7.75 13.45 1.10
CA LEU A 273 6.28 13.37 1.13
C LEU A 273 5.68 14.63 1.79
N SER A 274 5.38 15.62 0.95
CA SER A 274 4.80 16.93 1.28
C SER A 274 5.77 17.98 1.83
N TRP A 275 7.08 17.78 1.72
CA TRP A 275 8.10 18.81 1.98
C TRP A 275 9.21 18.77 0.91
N SER A 276 9.82 19.93 0.62
CA SER A 276 10.88 20.07 -0.38
C SER A 276 11.87 21.18 -0.05
N HIS A 277 13.16 20.91 -0.20
CA HIS A 277 14.21 21.92 -0.32
C HIS A 277 14.60 22.06 -1.80
N GLY A 278 14.10 23.09 -2.47
CA GLY A 278 14.36 23.30 -3.90
C GLY A 278 14.09 22.06 -4.76
N ASN A 279 15.11 21.65 -5.52
CA ASN A 279 15.08 20.47 -6.39
C ASN A 279 15.78 19.24 -5.79
N ASP A 280 16.20 19.29 -4.51
CA ASP A 280 16.97 18.21 -3.89
C ASP A 280 16.07 17.01 -3.54
N GLU A 281 16.29 15.91 -4.29
CA GLU A 281 15.60 14.63 -4.11
C GLU A 281 16.36 13.69 -3.15
N ILE A 282 17.70 13.82 -3.06
CA ILE A 282 18.58 12.94 -2.28
C ILE A 282 19.39 13.77 -1.27
N PHE A 283 19.32 13.44 0.01
CA PHE A 283 20.01 14.18 1.09
C PHE A 283 20.25 13.35 2.35
N THR A 284 21.31 13.66 3.10
CA THR A 284 21.60 12.98 4.37
C THR A 284 20.63 13.38 5.48
N THR A 285 20.69 12.69 6.63
CA THR A 285 19.85 13.05 7.79
C THR A 285 20.28 14.38 8.40
N GLU A 286 21.57 14.69 8.32
CA GLU A 286 22.17 15.94 8.79
C GLU A 286 21.73 17.11 7.91
N GLN A 287 21.74 16.94 6.58
CA GLN A 287 21.18 17.92 5.64
C GLN A 287 19.68 18.13 5.88
N ALA A 288 18.91 17.06 6.10
CA ALA A 288 17.50 17.19 6.45
C ALA A 288 17.30 18.00 7.75
N ILE A 289 18.12 17.78 8.79
CA ILE A 289 18.09 18.58 10.02
C ILE A 289 18.48 20.03 9.75
N GLU A 290 19.51 20.28 8.94
CA GLU A 290 19.96 21.64 8.59
C GLU A 290 18.90 22.42 7.81
N TRP A 291 18.08 21.76 6.99
CA TRP A 291 17.17 22.44 6.06
C TRP A 291 15.69 22.42 6.49
N PHE A 292 15.27 21.57 7.43
CA PHE A 292 13.85 21.32 7.66
C PHE A 292 13.12 22.46 8.41
N THR A 293 12.30 23.17 7.65
CA THR A 293 11.34 24.18 8.12
C THR A 293 9.95 23.92 7.51
N LEU A 294 8.88 24.34 8.21
CA LEU A 294 7.49 24.02 7.82
C LEU A 294 6.96 24.84 6.63
N ASP A 295 7.60 25.96 6.28
CA ASP A 295 7.33 26.73 5.06
C ASP A 295 7.71 25.97 3.77
N GLY A 296 8.65 25.03 3.86
CA GLY A 296 8.95 24.06 2.81
C GLY A 296 7.88 22.98 2.63
N CYS A 297 6.84 22.93 3.47
CA CYS A 297 5.74 21.99 3.32
C CYS A 297 4.71 22.46 2.28
N SER A 298 4.29 21.56 1.38
CA SER A 298 3.15 21.82 0.52
C SER A 298 1.84 21.64 1.28
N LYS A 299 0.75 22.24 0.79
CA LYS A 299 -0.62 22.08 1.33
C LYS A 299 -1.37 20.87 0.75
N SER A 300 -0.87 20.31 -0.34
CA SER A 300 -1.51 19.22 -1.08
C SER A 300 -1.03 17.85 -0.59
N PRO A 301 -1.90 16.82 -0.57
CA PRO A 301 -1.49 15.46 -0.23
C PRO A 301 -0.44 14.94 -1.21
N SER A 302 0.42 14.03 -0.74
CA SER A 302 1.46 13.40 -1.56
C SER A 302 1.21 11.92 -1.73
N CYS A 303 1.31 11.42 -2.96
CA CYS A 303 1.13 10.01 -3.28
C CYS A 303 2.37 9.20 -2.86
N PHE A 304 2.14 8.03 -2.26
CA PHE A 304 3.19 7.05 -1.99
C PHE A 304 3.49 6.23 -3.26
N ASP A 305 4.74 6.30 -3.70
CA ASP A 305 5.29 5.68 -4.91
C ASP A 305 6.42 4.71 -4.54
N PHE A 306 6.15 3.41 -4.70
CA PHE A 306 7.12 2.35 -4.39
C PHE A 306 8.33 2.34 -5.33
N ASP A 307 8.19 2.75 -6.59
CA ASP A 307 9.29 2.74 -7.54
C ASP A 307 10.31 3.84 -7.19
N LYS A 308 9.83 5.02 -6.80
CA LYS A 308 10.69 6.09 -6.25
C LYS A 308 11.39 5.69 -4.96
N LEU A 309 10.68 5.07 -4.01
CA LEU A 309 11.29 4.58 -2.77
C LEU A 309 12.37 3.52 -3.07
N ASN A 310 12.10 2.61 -4.01
CA ASN A 310 13.04 1.58 -4.45
C ASN A 310 14.30 2.18 -5.12
N ASP A 311 14.13 3.14 -6.03
CA ASP A 311 15.25 3.80 -6.71
C ASP A 311 16.11 4.63 -5.73
N LEU A 312 15.47 5.31 -4.78
CA LEU A 312 16.16 6.01 -3.70
C LEU A 312 16.91 5.03 -2.78
N ASN A 313 16.29 3.92 -2.39
CA ASN A 313 16.94 2.92 -1.56
C ASN A 313 18.10 2.21 -2.28
N ALA A 314 18.02 2.01 -3.60
CA ALA A 314 19.12 1.53 -4.43
C ALA A 314 20.33 2.50 -4.40
N HIS A 315 20.09 3.81 -4.43
CA HIS A 315 21.14 4.81 -4.23
C HIS A 315 21.80 4.64 -2.84
N TYR A 316 21.02 4.57 -1.76
CA TYR A 316 21.59 4.38 -0.42
C TYR A 316 22.32 3.05 -0.23
N ILE A 317 21.84 1.95 -0.81
CA ILE A 317 22.54 0.66 -0.80
C ILE A 317 23.91 0.77 -1.47
N LYS A 318 23.98 1.48 -2.60
CA LYS A 318 25.23 1.70 -3.34
C LYS A 318 26.25 2.51 -2.52
N GLU A 319 25.81 3.60 -1.91
CA GLU A 319 26.68 4.50 -1.13
C GLU A 319 26.96 4.00 0.31
N CYS A 320 26.18 3.04 0.83
CA CYS A 320 26.37 2.46 2.17
C CYS A 320 27.77 1.84 2.36
N ASP A 321 28.39 2.01 3.53
CA ASP A 321 29.63 1.32 3.87
C ASP A 321 29.51 -0.22 3.72
N LYS A 322 30.59 -0.88 3.27
CA LYS A 322 30.61 -2.33 3.00
C LYS A 322 30.29 -3.14 4.23
N LYS A 323 30.98 -2.86 5.34
CA LYS A 323 30.82 -3.59 6.60
C LYS A 323 29.41 -3.36 7.14
N ARG A 324 28.92 -2.11 7.13
CA ARG A 324 27.54 -1.78 7.54
C ARG A 324 26.50 -2.53 6.71
N LEU A 325 26.65 -2.58 5.39
CA LEU A 325 25.72 -3.29 4.50
C LEU A 325 25.70 -4.79 4.81
N LEU A 326 26.86 -5.39 5.07
CA LEU A 326 27.00 -6.79 5.47
C LEU A 326 26.40 -7.06 6.86
N ASP A 327 26.70 -6.20 7.84
CA ASP A 327 26.13 -6.29 9.20
C ASP A 327 24.59 -6.25 9.14
N ILE A 328 23.99 -5.38 8.31
CA ILE A 328 22.54 -5.29 8.08
C ILE A 328 22.01 -6.56 7.39
N ALA A 329 22.69 -7.04 6.34
CA ALA A 329 22.28 -8.25 5.63
C ALA A 329 22.30 -9.48 6.53
N CYS A 330 23.34 -9.65 7.36
CA CYS A 330 23.44 -10.73 8.33
C CYS A 330 22.47 -10.58 9.52
N LYS A 331 22.11 -9.36 9.93
CA LYS A 331 21.06 -9.10 10.93
C LYS A 331 19.69 -9.58 10.42
N LEU A 332 19.35 -9.23 9.18
CA LEU A 332 18.06 -9.59 8.56
C LEU A 332 17.99 -11.06 8.13
N TYR A 333 19.13 -11.63 7.73
CA TYR A 333 19.26 -12.99 7.21
C TYR A 333 20.43 -13.72 7.89
N PRO A 334 20.24 -14.27 9.11
CA PRO A 334 21.29 -14.93 9.88
C PRO A 334 21.97 -16.10 9.16
N GLU A 335 21.31 -16.72 8.18
CA GLU A 335 21.89 -17.78 7.34
C GLU A 335 23.05 -17.28 6.44
N LEU A 336 23.24 -15.96 6.32
CA LEU A 336 24.35 -15.35 5.58
C LEU A 336 25.64 -15.28 6.40
N VAL A 337 25.58 -15.38 7.73
CA VAL A 337 26.75 -15.25 8.62
C VAL A 337 27.90 -16.20 8.26
N PRO A 338 27.68 -17.50 7.94
CA PRO A 338 28.76 -18.40 7.52
C PRO A 338 29.44 -18.03 6.19
N PHE A 339 28.86 -17.10 5.42
CA PHE A 339 29.35 -16.66 4.11
C PHE A 339 29.87 -15.22 4.12
N ALA A 340 30.02 -14.61 5.31
CA ALA A 340 30.41 -13.21 5.47
C ALA A 340 31.68 -12.82 4.69
N GLU A 341 32.73 -13.64 4.70
CA GLU A 341 33.98 -13.37 3.95
C GLU A 341 33.74 -13.32 2.43
N LYS A 342 33.00 -14.30 1.87
CA LYS A 342 32.65 -14.31 0.44
C LYS A 342 31.69 -13.19 0.06
N LEU A 343 30.83 -12.77 0.99
CA LEU A 343 29.95 -11.62 0.81
C LEU A 343 30.73 -10.32 0.82
N ASP A 344 31.73 -10.14 1.69
CA ASP A 344 32.60 -8.96 1.72
C ASP A 344 33.37 -8.79 0.40
N MET A 345 33.94 -9.88 -0.13
CA MET A 345 34.54 -9.93 -1.48
C MET A 345 33.55 -9.52 -2.59
N ALA A 346 32.25 -9.69 -2.37
CA ALA A 346 31.20 -9.48 -3.36
C ALA A 346 30.38 -8.19 -3.20
N VAL A 347 30.59 -7.39 -2.16
CA VAL A 347 29.75 -6.21 -1.88
C VAL A 347 29.63 -5.29 -3.10
N ASP A 348 30.75 -4.92 -3.73
CA ASP A 348 30.77 -3.94 -4.82
C ASP A 348 30.11 -4.44 -6.10
N MET A 349 30.15 -5.75 -6.37
CA MET A 349 29.52 -6.35 -7.55
C MET A 349 28.01 -6.61 -7.36
N LEU A 350 27.56 -6.67 -6.10
CA LEU A 350 26.18 -6.95 -5.69
C LEU A 350 25.37 -5.66 -5.47
N LYS A 351 25.96 -4.63 -4.86
CA LYS A 351 25.34 -3.32 -4.62
C LYS A 351 24.57 -2.75 -5.82
N PRO A 352 25.10 -2.71 -7.06
CA PRO A 352 24.40 -2.11 -8.21
C PRO A 352 23.23 -2.95 -8.73
N ARG A 353 22.95 -4.11 -8.12
CA ARG A 353 21.95 -5.09 -8.58
C ARG A 353 20.74 -5.19 -7.67
N ALA A 354 20.68 -4.39 -6.61
CA ALA A 354 19.72 -4.51 -5.54
C ALA A 354 19.09 -3.16 -5.19
N LYS A 355 17.76 -3.11 -5.23
CA LYS A 355 16.97 -1.99 -4.68
C LYS A 355 16.60 -2.20 -3.21
N THR A 356 16.78 -3.41 -2.67
CA THR A 356 16.54 -3.77 -1.27
C THR A 356 17.58 -4.78 -0.76
N ILE A 357 17.76 -4.90 0.56
CA ILE A 357 18.62 -5.95 1.15
C ILE A 357 18.11 -7.36 0.82
N LYS A 358 16.80 -7.52 0.59
CA LYS A 358 16.23 -8.76 0.06
C LYS A 358 16.77 -9.09 -1.34
N GLU A 359 16.73 -8.12 -2.27
CA GLU A 359 17.30 -8.28 -3.61
C GLU A 359 18.82 -8.47 -3.57
N TYR A 360 19.54 -7.82 -2.65
CA TYR A 360 20.97 -8.03 -2.43
C TYR A 360 21.28 -9.49 -2.07
N ARG A 361 20.50 -10.07 -1.14
CA ARG A 361 20.56 -11.49 -0.81
C ARG A 361 20.20 -12.39 -2.00
N GLU A 362 19.15 -12.07 -2.75
CA GLU A 362 18.77 -12.87 -3.92
C GLU A 362 19.86 -12.86 -5.01
N ALA A 363 20.48 -11.69 -5.29
CA ALA A 363 21.60 -11.55 -6.21
C ALA A 363 22.87 -12.29 -5.76
N ALA A 364 23.08 -12.42 -4.45
CA ALA A 364 24.21 -13.13 -3.86
C ALA A 364 24.03 -14.65 -3.73
N SER A 365 22.82 -15.18 -4.03
CA SER A 365 22.43 -16.58 -3.77
C SER A 365 23.37 -17.65 -4.33
N PHE A 366 24.12 -17.36 -5.39
CA PHE A 366 25.12 -18.28 -5.95
C PHE A 366 26.27 -18.59 -4.96
N ILE A 367 26.51 -17.77 -3.94
CA ILE A 367 27.59 -17.94 -2.97
C ILE A 367 27.34 -19.15 -2.03
N TRP A 368 26.08 -19.38 -1.62
CA TRP A 368 25.71 -20.42 -0.64
C TRP A 368 24.82 -21.53 -1.20
N SER A 369 24.36 -21.42 -2.46
CA SER A 369 23.49 -22.43 -3.06
C SER A 369 24.21 -23.79 -3.12
N PRO A 370 23.62 -24.87 -2.57
CA PRO A 370 24.28 -26.19 -2.49
C PRO A 370 24.35 -26.83 -3.88
N ARG A 371 25.34 -27.72 -4.06
CA ARG A 371 25.50 -28.50 -5.29
C ARG A 371 24.74 -29.83 -5.25
N PRO A 372 24.20 -30.31 -6.38
CA PRO A 372 24.14 -29.64 -7.68
C PRO A 372 23.15 -28.46 -7.69
N LEU A 373 23.48 -27.37 -8.38
CA LEU A 373 22.62 -26.18 -8.42
C LEU A 373 21.28 -26.45 -9.10
N GLU A 374 20.22 -25.81 -8.62
CA GLU A 374 18.94 -25.73 -9.33
C GLU A 374 19.00 -24.65 -10.42
N MET A 375 18.74 -24.99 -11.68
CA MET A 375 18.89 -24.09 -12.84
C MET A 375 17.55 -23.52 -13.33
N GLU A 376 17.53 -22.25 -13.74
CA GLU A 376 16.46 -21.70 -14.58
C GLU A 376 16.33 -22.46 -15.90
N GLU A 377 15.12 -22.56 -16.46
CA GLU A 377 14.87 -23.21 -17.76
C GLU A 377 15.74 -22.65 -18.90
N LYS A 378 16.02 -21.34 -18.88
CA LYS A 378 16.93 -20.69 -19.84
C LYS A 378 18.40 -21.03 -19.58
N ALA A 379 18.81 -21.13 -18.31
CA ALA A 379 20.19 -21.49 -17.94
C ALA A 379 20.49 -22.95 -18.33
N ALA A 380 19.57 -23.88 -18.05
CA ALA A 380 19.67 -25.29 -18.46
C ALA A 380 19.84 -25.45 -19.98
N LYS A 381 19.15 -24.63 -20.79
CA LYS A 381 19.28 -24.65 -22.27
C LYS A 381 20.68 -24.24 -22.75
N ASN A 382 21.40 -23.38 -22.02
CA ASN A 382 22.75 -22.95 -22.39
C ASN A 382 23.82 -24.03 -22.19
N VAL A 383 23.54 -25.09 -21.41
CA VAL A 383 24.52 -26.13 -21.04
C VAL A 383 24.24 -27.50 -21.68
N ASN A 384 23.05 -27.69 -22.25
CA ASN A 384 22.58 -29.00 -22.71
C ASN A 384 23.07 -29.45 -24.09
N SER A 385 23.54 -28.54 -24.95
CA SER A 385 24.02 -28.90 -26.30
C SER A 385 25.43 -29.52 -26.26
N ASP A 386 25.76 -30.39 -27.22
CA ASP A 386 27.08 -31.04 -27.24
C ASP A 386 28.22 -30.03 -27.45
N ALA A 387 27.97 -28.95 -28.19
CA ALA A 387 28.90 -27.83 -28.31
C ALA A 387 29.13 -27.12 -26.97
N ALA A 388 28.07 -26.89 -26.17
CA ALA A 388 28.21 -26.31 -24.84
C ALA A 388 28.93 -27.27 -23.88
N LYS A 389 28.60 -28.57 -23.92
CA LYS A 389 29.29 -29.60 -23.11
C LYS A 389 30.77 -29.72 -23.47
N GLN A 390 31.14 -29.65 -24.74
CA GLN A 390 32.55 -29.67 -25.13
C GLN A 390 33.26 -28.38 -24.67
N LEU A 391 32.64 -27.21 -24.87
CA LEU A 391 33.17 -25.93 -24.41
C LEU A 391 33.39 -25.91 -22.88
N LEU A 392 32.46 -26.47 -22.11
CA LEU A 392 32.55 -26.57 -20.66
C LEU A 392 33.65 -27.52 -20.18
N LYS A 393 33.93 -28.62 -20.91
CA LYS A 393 35.11 -29.46 -20.68
C LYS A 393 36.40 -28.70 -20.97
N ASP A 394 36.47 -28.03 -22.12
CA ASP A 394 37.63 -27.22 -22.50
C ASP A 394 37.92 -26.11 -21.46
N VAL A 395 36.88 -25.53 -20.85
CA VAL A 395 37.01 -24.55 -19.76
C VAL A 395 37.47 -25.22 -18.45
N ILE A 396 37.00 -26.43 -18.12
CA ILE A 396 37.53 -27.19 -16.97
C ILE A 396 39.04 -27.42 -17.12
N ASP A 397 39.49 -27.82 -18.31
CA ASP A 397 40.90 -28.08 -18.57
C ASP A 397 41.74 -26.80 -18.45
N ALA A 398 41.27 -25.68 -19.04
CA ALA A 398 41.89 -24.37 -18.86
C ALA A 398 41.96 -23.92 -17.39
N ILE A 399 40.90 -24.14 -16.61
CA ILE A 399 40.90 -23.86 -15.16
C ILE A 399 41.90 -24.76 -14.41
N LYS A 400 41.98 -26.05 -14.74
CA LYS A 400 42.91 -27.01 -14.12
C LYS A 400 44.36 -26.61 -14.40
N GLU A 401 44.67 -26.23 -15.63
CA GLU A 401 46.00 -25.77 -16.06
C GLU A 401 46.39 -24.39 -15.50
N TYR A 402 45.41 -23.56 -15.09
CA TYR A 402 45.68 -22.22 -14.57
C TYR A 402 46.40 -22.24 -13.21
N LYS A 403 47.57 -21.56 -13.14
CA LYS A 403 48.48 -21.54 -11.99
C LYS A 403 48.72 -20.16 -11.37
N ALA A 404 48.21 -19.09 -11.98
CA ALA A 404 48.30 -17.76 -11.39
C ALA A 404 47.30 -17.61 -10.23
N GLU A 405 47.29 -16.44 -9.57
CA GLU A 405 46.39 -16.17 -8.47
C GLU A 405 44.92 -16.25 -8.89
N TRP A 406 44.07 -16.79 -8.02
CA TRP A 406 42.64 -16.88 -8.28
C TRP A 406 41.94 -15.57 -7.91
N ASN A 407 42.06 -14.57 -8.77
CA ASN A 407 41.39 -13.27 -8.64
C ASN A 407 40.74 -12.84 -9.97
N ALA A 408 39.84 -11.86 -9.93
CA ALA A 408 39.04 -11.48 -11.11
C ALA A 408 39.88 -10.96 -12.30
N ALA A 409 40.97 -10.22 -12.05
CA ALA A 409 41.82 -9.68 -13.12
C ALA A 409 42.63 -10.80 -13.80
N GLU A 410 43.18 -11.72 -13.02
CA GLU A 410 43.90 -12.90 -13.53
C GLU A 410 42.96 -13.82 -14.33
N LEU A 411 41.73 -14.05 -13.84
CA LEU A 411 40.70 -14.83 -14.53
C LEU A 411 40.26 -14.24 -15.89
N GLU A 412 40.34 -12.92 -16.06
CA GLU A 412 40.15 -12.28 -17.36
C GLU A 412 41.28 -12.66 -18.33
N THR A 413 42.55 -12.63 -17.90
CA THR A 413 43.69 -13.03 -18.76
C THR A 413 43.58 -14.48 -19.24
N MET A 414 43.03 -15.36 -18.41
CA MET A 414 42.75 -16.76 -18.76
C MET A 414 41.63 -16.87 -19.81
N LEU A 415 40.45 -16.32 -19.54
CA LEU A 415 39.28 -16.51 -20.39
C LEU A 415 39.35 -15.74 -21.71
N VAL A 416 39.98 -14.56 -21.77
CA VAL A 416 40.11 -13.79 -23.02
C VAL A 416 40.98 -14.55 -24.04
N ALA A 417 42.15 -15.04 -23.63
CA ALA A 417 43.01 -15.83 -24.51
C ALA A 417 42.35 -17.15 -24.94
N PHE A 418 41.63 -17.82 -24.02
CA PHE A 418 40.83 -19.00 -24.32
C PHE A 418 39.77 -18.72 -25.41
N THR A 419 39.04 -17.60 -25.32
CA THR A 419 38.01 -17.24 -26.32
C THR A 419 38.63 -17.02 -27.71
N GLN A 420 39.81 -16.40 -27.79
CA GLN A 420 40.55 -16.20 -29.04
C GLN A 420 41.00 -17.55 -29.64
N ALA A 421 41.60 -18.43 -28.83
CA ALA A 421 42.07 -19.74 -29.27
C ALA A 421 40.95 -20.65 -29.80
N LYS A 422 39.73 -20.52 -29.25
CA LYS A 422 38.53 -21.25 -29.71
C LYS A 422 37.77 -20.51 -30.83
N ASN A 423 38.20 -19.31 -31.24
CA ASN A 423 37.51 -18.42 -32.18
C ASN A 423 36.05 -18.13 -31.78
N LEU A 424 35.84 -17.87 -30.48
CA LEU A 424 34.54 -17.56 -29.88
C LEU A 424 34.52 -16.13 -29.33
N LYS A 425 33.35 -15.51 -29.26
CA LYS A 425 33.14 -14.26 -28.52
C LYS A 425 33.00 -14.55 -27.03
N LEU A 426 33.45 -13.64 -26.16
CA LEU A 426 33.35 -13.77 -24.70
C LEU A 426 31.94 -14.18 -24.23
N GLY A 427 30.88 -13.59 -24.78
CA GLY A 427 29.50 -13.95 -24.44
C GLY A 427 29.10 -15.41 -24.74
N GLN A 428 29.74 -16.06 -25.71
CA GLN A 428 29.51 -17.48 -26.05
C GLN A 428 30.15 -18.43 -25.03
N VAL A 429 31.21 -18.00 -24.33
CA VAL A 429 31.86 -18.75 -23.25
C VAL A 429 31.25 -18.41 -21.90
N ALA A 430 31.03 -17.12 -21.64
CA ALA A 430 30.52 -16.62 -20.38
C ALA A 430 29.06 -17.02 -20.08
N GLN A 431 28.20 -17.23 -21.08
CA GLN A 431 26.79 -17.61 -20.83
C GLN A 431 26.60 -19.07 -20.40
N PRO A 432 27.18 -20.10 -21.07
CA PRO A 432 27.20 -21.47 -20.56
C PRO A 432 27.88 -21.55 -19.18
N LEU A 433 29.02 -20.87 -19.02
CA LEU A 433 29.75 -20.84 -17.77
C LEU A 433 28.91 -20.22 -16.64
N ARG A 434 28.31 -19.05 -16.85
CA ARG A 434 27.38 -18.43 -15.88
C ARG A 434 26.24 -19.39 -15.50
N SER A 435 25.64 -20.04 -16.49
CA SER A 435 24.53 -20.97 -16.26
C SER A 435 24.95 -22.12 -15.33
N CYS A 436 26.16 -22.69 -15.52
CA CYS A 436 26.74 -23.66 -14.60
C CYS A 436 27.04 -23.07 -13.22
N LEU A 437 27.62 -21.87 -13.16
CA LEU A 437 28.15 -21.31 -11.91
C LEU A 437 27.09 -20.65 -11.01
N THR A 438 25.97 -20.16 -11.54
CA THR A 438 24.93 -19.47 -10.76
C THR A 438 23.53 -20.08 -10.89
N GLY A 439 23.32 -21.00 -11.84
CA GLY A 439 21.99 -21.52 -12.16
C GLY A 439 21.07 -20.52 -12.88
N SER A 440 21.55 -19.31 -13.19
CA SER A 440 20.80 -18.24 -13.85
C SER A 440 21.49 -17.77 -15.12
N THR A 441 20.73 -17.10 -16.00
CA THR A 441 21.30 -16.38 -17.16
C THR A 441 21.81 -14.97 -16.82
N ALA A 442 21.53 -14.49 -15.60
CA ALA A 442 22.03 -13.23 -15.05
C ALA A 442 22.91 -13.46 -13.82
N SER A 443 23.96 -12.65 -13.68
CA SER A 443 24.89 -12.64 -12.54
C SER A 443 25.71 -11.35 -12.56
N PRO A 444 26.54 -11.07 -11.54
CA PRO A 444 27.74 -10.24 -11.66
C PRO A 444 28.65 -10.65 -12.84
N GLY A 445 29.75 -9.92 -13.06
CA GLY A 445 30.75 -10.29 -14.06
C GLY A 445 31.27 -11.72 -13.83
N ILE A 446 31.63 -12.42 -14.90
CA ILE A 446 31.88 -13.87 -14.82
C ILE A 446 33.18 -14.17 -14.08
N TYR A 447 34.18 -13.30 -14.20
CA TYR A 447 35.46 -13.41 -13.51
C TYR A 447 35.27 -13.24 -12.00
N GLU A 448 34.42 -12.29 -11.62
CA GLU A 448 34.06 -11.96 -10.25
C GLU A 448 33.23 -13.08 -9.59
N VAL A 449 32.28 -13.67 -10.33
CA VAL A 449 31.57 -14.89 -9.88
C VAL A 449 32.55 -16.04 -9.62
N MET A 450 33.46 -16.31 -10.56
CA MET A 450 34.47 -17.37 -10.44
C MET A 450 35.41 -17.14 -9.25
N TRP A 451 35.86 -15.89 -9.07
CA TRP A 451 36.71 -15.49 -7.95
C TRP A 451 36.06 -15.78 -6.60
N VAL A 452 34.82 -15.35 -6.39
CA VAL A 452 34.11 -15.48 -5.10
C VAL A 452 33.76 -16.93 -4.75
N ILE A 453 33.32 -17.75 -5.72
CA ILE A 453 32.96 -19.14 -5.41
C ILE A 453 34.20 -20.03 -5.19
N GLY A 454 35.31 -19.75 -5.88
CA GLY A 454 36.58 -20.47 -5.79
C GLY A 454 36.76 -21.53 -6.88
N LYS A 455 38.03 -21.92 -7.14
CA LYS A 455 38.44 -22.77 -8.26
C LYS A 455 37.78 -24.15 -8.26
N GLU A 456 37.76 -24.82 -7.10
CA GLU A 456 37.22 -26.16 -6.92
C GLU A 456 35.70 -26.17 -7.11
N GLU A 457 35.03 -25.13 -6.64
CA GLU A 457 33.59 -24.95 -6.77
C GLU A 457 33.20 -24.60 -8.21
N CYS A 458 34.03 -23.83 -8.93
CA CYS A 458 33.87 -23.62 -10.38
C CYS A 458 33.91 -24.95 -11.14
N ILE A 459 34.98 -25.73 -10.98
CA ILE A 459 35.13 -27.02 -11.66
C ILE A 459 33.93 -27.93 -11.34
N GLY A 460 33.61 -28.08 -10.06
CA GLY A 460 32.57 -28.99 -9.62
C GLY A 460 31.17 -28.63 -10.11
N ARG A 461 30.81 -27.33 -10.16
CA ARG A 461 29.52 -26.88 -10.72
C ARG A 461 29.42 -27.16 -12.23
N ILE A 462 30.52 -27.05 -12.96
CA ILE A 462 30.58 -27.42 -14.38
C ILE A 462 30.46 -28.95 -14.54
N GLU A 463 31.16 -29.73 -13.71
CA GLU A 463 31.08 -31.20 -13.73
C GLU A 463 29.67 -31.73 -13.42
N ASP A 464 28.94 -31.08 -12.50
CA ASP A 464 27.55 -31.44 -12.20
C ASP A 464 26.61 -31.17 -13.39
N ALA A 465 26.83 -30.07 -14.12
CA ALA A 465 26.09 -29.74 -15.34
C ALA A 465 26.41 -30.68 -16.51
N LEU A 466 27.69 -31.04 -16.68
CA LEU A 466 28.12 -32.04 -17.67
C LEU A 466 27.53 -33.42 -17.39
N ALA A 467 27.37 -33.78 -16.11
CA ALA A 467 26.74 -35.01 -15.67
C ALA A 467 25.19 -34.97 -15.67
N GLY A 468 24.57 -33.82 -15.98
CA GLY A 468 23.12 -33.65 -15.98
C GLY A 468 22.46 -33.79 -14.60
N LYS A 469 23.20 -33.51 -13.51
CA LYS A 469 22.70 -33.65 -12.13
C LYS A 469 21.84 -32.48 -11.66
N ASN A 470 21.92 -31.34 -12.35
CA ASN A 470 21.16 -30.14 -11.99
C ASN A 470 19.67 -30.36 -12.23
N SER A 471 18.87 -30.17 -11.19
CA SER A 471 17.43 -29.98 -11.33
C SER A 471 17.15 -28.68 -12.08
N VAL A 472 16.09 -28.67 -12.89
CA VAL A 472 15.57 -27.44 -13.50
C VAL A 472 14.46 -26.91 -12.61
N LYS A 473 14.53 -25.64 -12.21
CA LYS A 473 13.45 -24.92 -11.52
C LYS A 473 12.16 -25.14 -12.29
N ALA A 474 11.20 -25.81 -11.66
CA ALA A 474 9.82 -25.77 -12.13
C ALA A 474 9.44 -24.29 -12.30
N ALA A 475 8.86 -23.93 -13.45
CA ALA A 475 8.54 -22.54 -13.74
C ALA A 475 7.73 -21.96 -12.56
N PRO A 476 8.21 -20.91 -11.87
CA PRO A 476 7.54 -20.40 -10.70
C PRO A 476 6.13 -19.97 -11.08
N VAL A 477 5.16 -20.34 -10.25
CA VAL A 477 3.81 -19.76 -10.27
C VAL A 477 3.99 -18.27 -10.00
N SER A 478 4.04 -17.49 -11.08
CA SER A 478 4.51 -16.11 -11.05
C SER A 478 3.36 -15.16 -11.33
N ALA A 479 3.17 -14.21 -10.41
CA ALA A 479 2.40 -13.02 -10.67
C ALA A 479 3.03 -12.26 -11.84
N PRO A 480 2.25 -11.83 -12.86
CA PRO A 480 2.83 -11.17 -14.02
C PRO A 480 2.91 -9.65 -13.83
N ALA A 481 4.13 -9.14 -13.73
CA ALA A 481 4.48 -7.84 -14.28
C ALA A 481 4.56 -7.94 -15.83
N ALA A 482 4.37 -6.81 -16.52
CA ALA A 482 4.53 -6.67 -17.97
C ALA A 482 6.00 -6.29 -18.32
N PRO A 483 6.40 -5.90 -19.57
CA PRO A 483 5.68 -5.84 -20.86
C PRO A 483 6.52 -6.27 -22.13
N LYS A 484 5.98 -5.97 -23.32
CA LYS A 484 6.63 -5.75 -24.66
C LYS A 484 6.90 -6.94 -25.61
N GLU A 485 7.09 -6.57 -26.90
CA GLU A 485 6.65 -7.30 -28.10
C GLU A 485 7.78 -7.84 -29.02
N GLU A 486 7.43 -8.85 -29.83
CA GLU A 486 8.06 -9.30 -31.11
C GLU A 486 9.50 -9.91 -31.08
N LYS A 487 9.93 -10.86 -31.94
CA LYS A 487 9.37 -11.40 -33.21
C LYS A 487 9.87 -12.84 -33.56
N LYS A 488 8.95 -13.70 -34.04
CA LYS A 488 9.04 -14.83 -35.03
C LYS A 488 10.00 -16.07 -34.92
N GLU A 489 9.34 -17.25 -34.90
CA GLU A 489 9.54 -18.49 -35.74
C GLU A 489 10.88 -19.30 -35.75
N LYS A 490 10.96 -20.64 -35.95
CA LYS A 490 9.98 -21.67 -36.41
C LYS A 490 10.37 -23.16 -36.07
N LYS A 491 9.34 -23.97 -35.76
CA LYS A 491 9.07 -25.41 -36.09
C LYS A 491 9.92 -26.64 -35.66
N GLY A 492 9.19 -27.62 -35.08
CA GLY A 492 9.31 -29.09 -35.26
C GLY A 492 9.83 -29.86 -34.02
N GLY A 493 9.14 -30.82 -33.38
CA GLY A 493 7.89 -31.56 -33.63
C GLY A 493 8.13 -33.07 -33.44
N ALA A 494 7.22 -33.96 -32.99
CA ALA A 494 5.82 -33.90 -32.51
C ALA A 494 5.52 -35.26 -31.78
N ALA A 495 4.40 -35.62 -31.11
CA ALA A 495 3.15 -34.99 -30.65
C ALA A 495 2.47 -35.92 -29.59
N PRO A 496 1.50 -35.45 -28.78
CA PRO A 496 0.16 -36.08 -28.83
C PRO A 496 -0.86 -35.25 -29.63
N ALA A 497 -1.99 -35.84 -30.01
CA ALA A 497 -2.99 -35.20 -30.86
C ALA A 497 -3.52 -33.87 -30.26
N PRO A 498 -3.77 -32.84 -31.08
CA PRO A 498 -4.04 -31.51 -30.58
C PRO A 498 -5.49 -31.36 -30.08
N ALA A 499 -5.66 -30.68 -28.95
CA ALA A 499 -6.87 -29.89 -28.77
C ALA A 499 -6.89 -28.86 -29.90
N ALA A 500 -7.97 -28.86 -30.70
CA ALA A 500 -8.17 -27.86 -31.75
C ALA A 500 -8.13 -26.44 -31.14
N ASP A 501 -7.82 -25.44 -31.96
CA ASP A 501 -7.85 -24.04 -31.50
C ASP A 501 -9.31 -23.67 -31.16
N GLN A 502 -9.68 -23.83 -29.89
CA GLN A 502 -11.08 -23.70 -29.48
C GLN A 502 -11.60 -22.28 -29.76
N PRO A 503 -12.89 -22.10 -30.10
CA PRO A 503 -13.42 -20.79 -30.49
C PRO A 503 -13.13 -19.71 -29.44
N GLU A 504 -12.79 -18.48 -29.86
CA GLU A 504 -12.43 -17.39 -28.92
C GLU A 504 -13.52 -17.14 -27.87
N PHE A 505 -14.79 -17.17 -28.26
CA PHE A 505 -15.91 -17.07 -27.31
C PHE A 505 -15.86 -18.12 -26.19
N THR A 506 -15.54 -19.37 -26.50
CA THR A 506 -15.48 -20.47 -25.51
C THR A 506 -14.30 -20.35 -24.54
N LYS A 507 -13.39 -19.38 -24.75
CA LYS A 507 -12.31 -19.04 -23.82
C LYS A 507 -12.80 -18.07 -22.73
N LEU A 508 -13.92 -17.35 -22.91
CA LEU A 508 -14.57 -16.55 -21.84
C LEU A 508 -15.58 -17.35 -21.03
N GLU A 509 -15.74 -16.97 -19.77
CA GLU A 509 -16.76 -17.46 -18.86
C GLU A 509 -17.74 -16.31 -18.61
N ILE A 510 -18.82 -16.28 -19.39
CA ILE A 510 -19.91 -15.33 -19.22
C ILE A 510 -21.06 -16.08 -18.54
N LYS A 511 -21.45 -15.64 -17.34
CA LYS A 511 -22.50 -16.26 -16.53
C LYS A 511 -23.71 -15.36 -16.38
N VAL A 512 -24.87 -15.97 -16.18
CA VAL A 512 -26.07 -15.29 -15.66
C VAL A 512 -25.84 -14.97 -14.18
N GLY A 513 -25.79 -13.68 -13.85
CA GLY A 513 -25.71 -13.20 -12.47
C GLY A 513 -27.05 -12.66 -11.98
N LEU A 514 -27.30 -12.74 -10.68
CA LEU A 514 -28.42 -12.08 -9.99
C LEU A 514 -27.87 -10.95 -9.12
N LEU A 515 -28.34 -9.73 -9.35
CA LEU A 515 -28.01 -8.59 -8.47
C LEU A 515 -28.64 -8.84 -7.09
N THR A 516 -27.80 -8.98 -6.06
CA THR A 516 -28.26 -9.09 -4.67
C THR A 516 -28.28 -7.72 -4.00
N LYS A 517 -27.46 -6.78 -4.47
CA LYS A 517 -27.35 -5.42 -3.94
C LYS A 517 -26.67 -4.50 -4.96
N THR A 518 -27.09 -3.24 -5.00
CA THR A 518 -26.49 -2.17 -5.80
C THR A 518 -26.43 -0.91 -4.94
N TRP A 519 -25.35 -0.13 -5.05
CA TRP A 519 -25.26 1.21 -4.45
C TRP A 519 -24.31 2.10 -5.26
N PRO A 520 -24.38 3.44 -5.14
CA PRO A 520 -23.49 4.35 -5.85
C PRO A 520 -22.05 4.19 -5.37
N HIS A 521 -21.09 4.23 -6.31
CA HIS A 521 -19.68 4.23 -5.93
C HIS A 521 -19.35 5.50 -5.13
N PRO A 522 -18.71 5.39 -3.94
CA PRO A 522 -18.50 6.53 -3.05
C PRO A 522 -17.65 7.63 -3.71
N ASP A 523 -16.60 7.25 -4.42
CA ASP A 523 -15.62 8.16 -5.04
C ASP A 523 -15.80 8.35 -6.56
N SER A 524 -16.93 7.95 -7.14
CA SER A 524 -17.16 8.08 -8.60
C SER A 524 -18.62 8.29 -8.96
N ASP A 525 -18.90 9.43 -9.61
CA ASP A 525 -20.19 9.80 -10.18
C ASP A 525 -20.65 8.91 -11.35
N LYS A 526 -19.73 8.15 -11.96
CA LYS A 526 -19.99 7.28 -13.13
C LYS A 526 -20.18 5.80 -12.79
N LEU A 527 -19.83 5.38 -11.58
CA LEU A 527 -19.83 3.96 -11.21
C LEU A 527 -20.95 3.61 -10.23
N PHE A 528 -21.53 2.44 -10.44
CA PHE A 528 -22.18 1.67 -9.38
C PHE A 528 -21.19 0.68 -8.77
N CYS A 529 -21.50 0.25 -7.54
CA CYS A 529 -20.94 -0.92 -6.89
C CYS A 529 -22.07 -1.94 -6.72
N GLU A 530 -21.78 -3.20 -7.03
CA GLU A 530 -22.73 -4.30 -7.04
C GLU A 530 -22.23 -5.49 -6.21
N GLU A 531 -23.15 -6.20 -5.55
CA GLU A 531 -22.94 -7.60 -5.14
C GLU A 531 -23.79 -8.47 -6.08
N ILE A 532 -23.15 -9.39 -6.79
CA ILE A 532 -23.79 -10.23 -7.82
C ILE A 532 -23.55 -11.71 -7.51
N ASP A 533 -24.64 -12.45 -7.26
CA ASP A 533 -24.59 -13.91 -7.19
C ASP A 533 -24.43 -14.48 -8.60
N VAL A 534 -23.37 -15.25 -8.83
CA VAL A 534 -23.04 -15.92 -10.09
C VAL A 534 -22.96 -17.44 -9.93
N GLY A 535 -23.71 -18.00 -8.97
CA GLY A 535 -23.70 -19.43 -8.64
C GLY A 535 -22.41 -19.89 -7.95
N GLU A 536 -21.72 -18.96 -7.29
CA GLU A 536 -20.51 -19.22 -6.50
C GLU A 536 -20.85 -19.19 -5.00
N LYS A 537 -19.90 -19.58 -4.14
CA LYS A 537 -20.17 -19.71 -2.69
C LYS A 537 -20.58 -18.38 -2.04
N GLU A 538 -20.00 -17.27 -2.52
CA GLU A 538 -20.28 -15.91 -2.04
C GLU A 538 -20.55 -15.02 -3.28
N PRO A 539 -21.42 -14.00 -3.18
CA PRO A 539 -21.61 -13.02 -4.24
C PRO A 539 -20.31 -12.28 -4.58
N ARG A 540 -20.14 -11.93 -5.86
CA ARG A 540 -18.98 -11.14 -6.32
C ARG A 540 -19.25 -9.66 -6.19
N SER A 541 -18.27 -8.94 -5.65
CA SER A 541 -18.18 -7.48 -5.78
C SER A 541 -17.86 -7.10 -7.22
N VAL A 542 -18.70 -6.29 -7.86
CA VAL A 542 -18.49 -5.77 -9.22
C VAL A 542 -18.70 -4.26 -9.21
N ALA A 543 -18.08 -3.54 -10.13
CA ALA A 543 -18.39 -2.13 -10.38
C ALA A 543 -18.62 -1.92 -11.88
N SER A 544 -19.68 -1.17 -12.22
CA SER A 544 -20.11 -0.94 -13.59
C SER A 544 -20.27 0.55 -13.91
N GLY A 545 -20.03 0.94 -15.17
CA GLY A 545 -20.17 2.31 -15.68
C GLY A 545 -21.60 2.78 -15.90
N LEU A 546 -22.58 2.16 -15.24
CA LEU A 546 -24.00 2.27 -15.58
C LEU A 546 -24.72 3.46 -14.91
N ARG A 547 -24.07 4.15 -13.96
CA ARG A 547 -24.66 5.25 -13.16
C ARG A 547 -25.04 6.49 -13.99
N ALA A 548 -24.46 6.66 -15.18
CA ALA A 548 -24.86 7.70 -16.13
C ALA A 548 -26.16 7.39 -16.91
N PHE A 549 -26.63 6.14 -16.88
CA PHE A 549 -27.73 5.64 -17.72
C PHE A 549 -28.90 5.04 -16.92
N TYR A 550 -28.66 4.65 -15.67
CA TYR A 550 -29.64 4.02 -14.78
C TYR A 550 -29.62 4.66 -13.39
N SER A 551 -30.80 4.82 -12.80
CA SER A 551 -30.94 5.09 -11.36
C SER A 551 -30.78 3.81 -10.52
N GLU A 552 -30.53 3.97 -9.21
CA GLU A 552 -30.51 2.85 -8.25
C GLU A 552 -31.80 2.03 -8.24
N ALA A 553 -32.94 2.66 -8.55
CA ALA A 553 -34.24 1.99 -8.63
C ALA A 553 -34.37 1.11 -9.89
N GLU A 554 -33.74 1.48 -11.00
CA GLU A 554 -33.78 0.73 -12.28
C GLU A 554 -32.69 -0.35 -12.36
N PHE A 555 -31.61 -0.19 -11.59
CA PHE A 555 -30.50 -1.14 -11.46
C PHE A 555 -30.45 -1.77 -10.06
N CYS A 556 -31.62 -2.14 -9.53
CA CYS A 556 -31.79 -2.68 -8.18
C CYS A 556 -31.61 -4.21 -8.08
N ALA A 557 -31.64 -4.70 -6.83
CA ALA A 557 -31.58 -6.12 -6.52
C ALA A 557 -32.77 -6.92 -7.08
N GLY A 558 -32.56 -8.21 -7.38
CA GLY A 558 -33.53 -9.11 -8.00
C GLY A 558 -33.47 -9.15 -9.53
N ARG A 559 -32.73 -8.25 -10.17
CA ARG A 559 -32.52 -8.23 -11.63
C ARG A 559 -31.41 -9.19 -12.06
N LYS A 560 -31.65 -9.95 -13.14
CA LYS A 560 -30.61 -10.77 -13.79
C LYS A 560 -29.77 -9.93 -14.75
N VAL A 561 -28.47 -10.22 -14.82
CA VAL A 561 -27.47 -9.59 -15.70
C VAL A 561 -26.52 -10.65 -16.29
N LEU A 562 -25.76 -10.31 -17.33
CA LEU A 562 -24.63 -11.14 -17.76
C LEU A 562 -23.32 -10.58 -17.21
N VAL A 563 -22.49 -11.46 -16.63
CA VAL A 563 -21.20 -11.11 -16.01
C VAL A 563 -20.08 -11.95 -16.60
N VAL A 564 -18.99 -11.31 -17.05
CA VAL A 564 -17.74 -12.01 -17.37
C VAL A 564 -17.00 -12.34 -16.07
N THR A 565 -16.92 -13.62 -15.72
CA THR A 565 -16.41 -14.09 -14.40
C THR A 565 -14.97 -14.59 -14.42
N ASN A 566 -14.40 -14.88 -15.59
CA ASN A 566 -12.99 -15.28 -15.72
C ASN A 566 -12.04 -14.15 -16.14
N LEU A 567 -12.38 -12.90 -15.81
CA LEU A 567 -11.44 -11.78 -15.85
C LEU A 567 -10.58 -11.74 -14.59
N LYS A 568 -9.41 -11.08 -14.65
CA LYS A 568 -8.72 -10.66 -13.44
C LYS A 568 -9.53 -9.55 -12.74
N PRO A 569 -9.64 -9.55 -11.40
CA PRO A 569 -10.18 -8.41 -10.69
C PRO A 569 -9.47 -7.12 -11.07
N ALA A 570 -10.24 -6.05 -11.28
CA ALA A 570 -9.75 -4.74 -11.69
C ALA A 570 -10.19 -3.70 -10.66
N LYS A 571 -9.28 -2.77 -10.32
CA LYS A 571 -9.65 -1.64 -9.46
C LYS A 571 -10.27 -0.52 -10.29
N MET A 572 -11.52 -0.19 -9.99
CA MET A 572 -12.29 0.87 -10.64
C MET A 572 -12.58 1.94 -9.58
N ALA A 573 -11.95 3.11 -9.70
CA ALA A 573 -11.98 4.20 -8.71
C ALA A 573 -11.68 3.77 -7.24
N GLY A 574 -10.91 2.69 -7.05
CA GLY A 574 -10.53 2.15 -5.73
C GLY A 574 -11.35 0.93 -5.30
N PHE A 575 -12.54 0.72 -5.86
CA PHE A 575 -13.33 -0.50 -5.64
C PHE A 575 -12.78 -1.68 -6.46
N GLU A 576 -12.70 -2.86 -5.86
CA GLU A 576 -12.24 -4.07 -6.53
C GLU A 576 -13.41 -4.75 -7.24
N SER A 577 -13.44 -4.64 -8.56
CA SER A 577 -14.42 -5.30 -9.42
C SER A 577 -13.91 -6.68 -9.84
N ALA A 578 -14.52 -7.74 -9.30
CA ALA A 578 -14.20 -9.14 -9.56
C ALA A 578 -15.01 -9.73 -10.74
N GLY A 579 -15.50 -8.88 -11.63
CA GLY A 579 -16.27 -9.27 -12.82
C GLY A 579 -16.48 -8.08 -13.74
N MET A 580 -17.28 -8.27 -14.80
CA MET A 580 -17.66 -7.21 -15.73
C MET A 580 -19.11 -7.45 -16.17
N VAL A 581 -20.02 -6.56 -15.80
CA VAL A 581 -21.41 -6.56 -16.32
C VAL A 581 -21.38 -6.16 -17.78
N LEU A 582 -22.06 -6.91 -18.64
CA LEU A 582 -22.19 -6.60 -20.07
C LEU A 582 -23.45 -5.79 -20.35
N ALA A 583 -23.31 -4.74 -21.16
CA ALA A 583 -24.44 -3.95 -21.69
C ALA A 583 -24.26 -3.66 -23.18
N ALA A 584 -25.36 -3.43 -23.88
CA ALA A 584 -25.34 -2.94 -25.26
C ALA A 584 -25.12 -1.42 -25.28
N SER A 585 -24.28 -0.91 -26.18
CA SER A 585 -24.00 0.53 -26.30
C SER A 585 -24.01 0.95 -27.77
N ASN A 586 -24.37 2.20 -28.06
CA ASN A 586 -24.16 2.78 -29.40
C ASN A 586 -22.73 3.27 -29.58
N ASP A 587 -22.32 3.52 -30.83
CA ASP A 587 -20.92 3.80 -31.19
C ASP A 587 -20.30 5.05 -30.52
N ASP A 588 -21.13 6.00 -30.09
CA ASP A 588 -20.70 7.22 -29.37
C ASP A 588 -20.86 7.13 -27.85
N HIS A 589 -21.32 5.99 -27.33
CA HIS A 589 -21.65 5.71 -25.93
C HIS A 589 -22.67 6.69 -25.30
N SER A 590 -23.45 7.43 -26.09
CA SER A 590 -24.52 8.30 -25.57
C SER A 590 -25.74 7.53 -25.07
N LYS A 591 -25.87 6.24 -25.43
CA LYS A 591 -26.95 5.35 -24.97
C LYS A 591 -26.41 3.95 -24.63
N VAL A 592 -26.83 3.45 -23.48
CA VAL A 592 -26.52 2.09 -23.01
C VAL A 592 -27.82 1.38 -22.60
N GLU A 593 -27.99 0.12 -23.00
CA GLU A 593 -29.09 -0.76 -22.60
C GLU A 593 -28.55 -2.05 -21.97
N LEU A 594 -29.01 -2.35 -20.75
CA LEU A 594 -28.77 -3.63 -20.08
C LEU A 594 -29.40 -4.79 -20.84
N LEU A 595 -28.68 -5.91 -20.90
CA LEU A 595 -29.13 -7.15 -21.53
C LEU A 595 -30.27 -7.80 -20.75
N GLU A 596 -31.29 -8.27 -21.46
CA GLU A 596 -32.42 -9.00 -20.91
C GLU A 596 -32.14 -10.51 -20.98
N VAL A 597 -31.98 -11.12 -19.80
CA VAL A 597 -31.82 -12.56 -19.65
C VAL A 597 -33.21 -13.22 -19.55
N PRO A 598 -33.50 -14.30 -20.31
CA PRO A 598 -34.79 -15.00 -20.23
C PRO A 598 -35.18 -15.42 -18.81
N GLU A 599 -36.47 -15.33 -18.49
CA GLU A 599 -37.00 -15.57 -17.13
C GLU A 599 -36.62 -16.96 -16.58
N GLY A 600 -36.66 -17.99 -17.43
CA GLY A 600 -36.29 -19.37 -17.06
C GLY A 600 -34.79 -19.65 -16.88
N ALA A 601 -33.90 -18.70 -17.17
CA ALA A 601 -32.45 -18.90 -17.06
C ALA A 601 -32.01 -19.07 -15.60
N GLN A 602 -31.04 -19.95 -15.34
CA GLN A 602 -30.56 -20.25 -13.99
C GLN A 602 -29.39 -19.33 -13.58
N VAL A 603 -29.38 -18.89 -12.32
CA VAL A 603 -28.26 -18.11 -11.77
C VAL A 603 -27.01 -18.97 -11.74
N GLY A 604 -25.89 -18.42 -12.21
CA GLY A 604 -24.62 -19.09 -12.38
C GLY A 604 -24.47 -19.96 -13.64
N GLU A 605 -25.52 -20.11 -14.47
CA GLU A 605 -25.37 -20.82 -15.74
C GLU A 605 -24.43 -20.06 -16.68
N ARG A 606 -23.59 -20.79 -17.41
CA ARG A 606 -22.70 -20.24 -18.43
C ARG A 606 -23.46 -20.13 -19.75
N VAL A 607 -23.47 -18.96 -20.37
CA VAL A 607 -24.06 -18.78 -21.71
C VAL A 607 -23.25 -19.53 -22.76
N PHE A 608 -23.90 -20.03 -23.80
CA PHE A 608 -23.28 -20.83 -24.85
C PHE A 608 -23.73 -20.40 -26.24
N ILE A 609 -23.07 -20.95 -27.26
CA ILE A 609 -23.46 -20.83 -28.67
C ILE A 609 -23.58 -22.24 -29.21
N GLU A 610 -24.70 -22.55 -29.87
CA GLU A 610 -24.96 -23.88 -30.40
C GLU A 610 -23.84 -24.33 -31.37
N GLY A 611 -23.35 -25.55 -31.15
CA GLY A 611 -22.24 -26.13 -31.92
C GLY A 611 -20.85 -25.57 -31.60
N LEU A 612 -20.68 -24.67 -30.62
CA LEU A 612 -19.37 -24.28 -30.09
C LEU A 612 -19.10 -24.97 -28.75
N THR A 613 -17.96 -25.67 -28.65
CA THR A 613 -17.50 -26.31 -27.41
C THR A 613 -16.09 -25.83 -27.05
N GLY A 614 -15.79 -25.76 -25.75
CA GLY A 614 -14.48 -25.33 -25.23
C GLY A 614 -14.52 -24.91 -23.76
N GLU A 615 -13.39 -25.11 -23.08
CA GLU A 615 -13.25 -24.86 -21.66
C GLU A 615 -12.92 -23.39 -21.37
N PRO A 616 -13.55 -22.76 -20.36
CA PRO A 616 -13.23 -21.37 -20.02
C PRO A 616 -11.77 -21.27 -19.55
N PHE A 617 -11.08 -20.23 -20.02
CA PHE A 617 -9.70 -19.99 -19.60
C PHE A 617 -9.65 -19.44 -18.18
N GLN A 618 -8.58 -19.75 -17.46
CA GLN A 618 -8.29 -19.13 -16.16
C GLN A 618 -8.03 -17.62 -16.36
N PRO A 619 -8.28 -16.75 -15.36
CA PRO A 619 -8.09 -15.29 -15.49
C PRO A 619 -6.72 -14.85 -16.01
N ASN A 620 -5.65 -15.57 -15.64
CA ASN A 620 -4.32 -15.34 -16.20
C ASN A 620 -4.23 -15.63 -17.71
N GLN A 621 -4.93 -16.65 -18.20
CA GLN A 621 -4.94 -17.04 -19.62
C GLN A 621 -5.83 -16.10 -20.46
N VAL A 622 -6.98 -15.66 -19.92
CA VAL A 622 -7.88 -14.68 -20.57
C VAL A 622 -7.14 -13.38 -20.87
N ASN A 623 -6.50 -12.79 -19.85
CA ASN A 623 -5.72 -11.56 -20.03
C ASN A 623 -4.48 -11.80 -20.92
N LYS A 624 -3.71 -12.87 -20.69
CA LYS A 624 -2.45 -13.12 -21.45
C LYS A 624 -2.67 -13.37 -22.94
N LYS A 625 -3.83 -13.92 -23.34
CA LYS A 625 -4.20 -14.15 -24.74
C LYS A 625 -5.11 -13.05 -25.32
N ASN A 626 -5.34 -11.97 -24.56
CA ASN A 626 -6.23 -10.87 -24.93
C ASN A 626 -7.66 -11.31 -25.30
N VAL A 627 -8.16 -12.41 -24.71
CA VAL A 627 -9.40 -13.06 -25.16
C VAL A 627 -10.60 -12.10 -25.14
N LEU A 628 -10.74 -11.28 -24.08
CA LEU A 628 -11.80 -10.27 -24.03
C LEU A 628 -11.72 -9.29 -25.22
N LYS A 629 -10.51 -8.82 -25.56
CA LYS A 629 -10.26 -7.93 -26.71
C LYS A 629 -10.45 -8.64 -28.06
N ASN A 630 -10.35 -9.97 -28.13
CA ASN A 630 -10.64 -10.75 -29.33
C ASN A 630 -12.15 -11.05 -29.48
N VAL A 631 -12.89 -11.15 -28.37
CA VAL A 631 -14.32 -11.49 -28.37
C VAL A 631 -15.21 -10.26 -28.50
N LEU A 632 -14.95 -9.18 -27.76
CA LEU A 632 -15.81 -7.99 -27.73
C LEU A 632 -16.06 -7.33 -29.11
N PRO A 633 -15.09 -7.20 -30.04
CA PRO A 633 -15.34 -6.59 -31.35
C PRO A 633 -16.40 -7.31 -32.20
N ASP A 634 -16.56 -8.61 -31.95
CA ASP A 634 -17.54 -9.48 -32.61
C ASP A 634 -18.82 -9.68 -31.75
N LEU A 635 -18.86 -9.20 -30.50
CA LEU A 635 -19.98 -9.33 -29.58
C LEU A 635 -20.94 -8.13 -29.72
N LYS A 636 -22.14 -8.38 -30.24
CA LYS A 636 -23.08 -7.33 -30.68
C LYS A 636 -24.52 -7.81 -30.63
N MET A 637 -25.47 -6.87 -30.58
CA MET A 637 -26.88 -7.16 -30.82
C MET A 637 -27.13 -7.22 -32.34
N ASN A 638 -27.86 -8.23 -32.82
CA ASN A 638 -28.22 -8.33 -34.24
C ASN A 638 -29.45 -7.47 -34.59
N ALA A 639 -29.94 -7.57 -35.84
CA ALA A 639 -31.14 -6.85 -36.30
C ALA A 639 -32.43 -7.24 -35.55
N ASP A 640 -32.51 -8.48 -35.04
CA ASP A 640 -33.61 -8.99 -34.21
C ASP A 640 -33.44 -8.67 -32.72
N LYS A 641 -32.49 -7.80 -32.35
CA LYS A 641 -32.11 -7.44 -30.97
C LYS A 641 -31.68 -8.64 -30.10
N LYS A 642 -31.10 -9.68 -30.70
CA LYS A 642 -30.53 -10.85 -29.99
C LYS A 642 -29.01 -10.70 -29.86
N LEU A 643 -28.47 -11.13 -28.73
CA LEU A 643 -27.03 -11.13 -28.49
C LEU A 643 -26.37 -12.15 -29.41
N CYS A 644 -25.41 -11.71 -30.20
CA CYS A 644 -24.61 -12.55 -31.09
C CYS A 644 -23.13 -12.35 -30.83
N TRP A 645 -22.35 -13.42 -31.00
CA TRP A 645 -20.92 -13.32 -31.27
C TRP A 645 -20.69 -13.71 -32.73
N GLN A 646 -20.05 -12.82 -33.49
CA GLN A 646 -20.04 -12.85 -34.95
C GLN A 646 -21.49 -12.81 -35.46
N ASP A 647 -21.95 -13.87 -36.13
CA ASP A 647 -23.33 -14.00 -36.61
C ASP A 647 -24.09 -15.13 -35.89
N LYS A 648 -23.55 -15.66 -34.77
CA LYS A 648 -24.15 -16.76 -34.01
C LYS A 648 -24.79 -16.26 -32.71
N ILE A 649 -26.03 -16.70 -32.47
CA ILE A 649 -26.82 -16.30 -31.29
C ILE A 649 -26.21 -16.91 -30.02
N VAL A 650 -26.08 -16.07 -28.98
CA VAL A 650 -25.72 -16.46 -27.62
C VAL A 650 -26.98 -16.84 -26.85
N LEU A 651 -26.94 -18.00 -26.19
CA LEU A 651 -28.07 -18.66 -25.56
C LEU A 651 -27.82 -18.92 -24.07
N THR A 652 -28.91 -18.92 -23.31
CA THR A 652 -29.06 -19.60 -22.01
C THR A 652 -29.84 -20.90 -22.22
N SER A 653 -29.95 -21.73 -21.17
CA SER A 653 -30.84 -22.89 -21.12
C SER A 653 -32.32 -22.57 -21.43
N ALA A 654 -32.73 -21.31 -21.26
CA ALA A 654 -34.11 -20.83 -21.45
C ALA A 654 -34.32 -19.99 -22.72
N GLY A 655 -33.28 -19.76 -23.54
CA GLY A 655 -33.40 -19.04 -24.81
C GLY A 655 -32.34 -17.96 -25.06
N PRO A 656 -32.51 -17.14 -26.11
CA PRO A 656 -31.58 -16.08 -26.48
C PRO A 656 -31.64 -14.88 -25.52
N ILE A 657 -30.51 -14.24 -25.29
CA ILE A 657 -30.43 -12.95 -24.58
C ILE A 657 -30.82 -11.81 -25.54
N THR A 658 -31.61 -10.84 -25.08
CA THR A 658 -32.13 -9.73 -25.89
C THR A 658 -31.80 -8.35 -25.31
N VAL A 659 -32.17 -7.28 -26.01
CA VAL A 659 -32.29 -5.92 -25.43
C VAL A 659 -33.62 -5.27 -25.85
N PRO A 660 -34.14 -4.28 -25.09
CA PRO A 660 -35.45 -3.68 -25.35
C PRO A 660 -35.55 -2.99 -26.71
N THR A 661 -34.60 -2.12 -27.08
CA THR A 661 -34.74 -1.28 -28.28
C THR A 661 -33.53 -1.26 -29.21
N MET A 662 -32.32 -1.51 -28.72
CA MET A 662 -31.10 -1.38 -29.52
C MET A 662 -30.84 -2.58 -30.44
N ALA A 663 -30.49 -2.32 -31.70
CA ALA A 663 -30.19 -3.33 -32.72
C ALA A 663 -28.91 -2.94 -33.47
N ASN A 664 -28.16 -3.92 -33.96
CA ASN A 664 -26.90 -3.73 -34.70
C ASN A 664 -25.85 -2.89 -33.95
N CYS A 665 -25.73 -3.08 -32.63
CA CYS A 665 -24.87 -2.29 -31.75
C CYS A 665 -23.90 -3.18 -30.94
N PRO A 666 -22.69 -2.69 -30.60
CA PRO A 666 -21.72 -3.45 -29.80
C PRO A 666 -22.22 -3.73 -28.37
N VAL A 667 -21.66 -4.79 -27.77
CA VAL A 667 -21.90 -5.19 -26.37
C VAL A 667 -20.57 -5.33 -25.65
N GLY A 668 -20.46 -4.74 -24.46
CA GLY A 668 -19.25 -4.74 -23.63
C GLY A 668 -19.43 -3.96 -22.34
#